data_AF-T0RHY8-F1
#
_entry.id   AF-T0RHY8-F1
#
_cell.length_a   1.000
_cell.length_b   1.000
_cell.length_c   1.000
_cell.angle_alpha   90.00
_cell.angle_beta   90.00
_cell.angle_gamma   90.00
#
_symmetry.space_group_name_H-M   'P 1'
#
loop_
_entity.id
_entity.type
_entity.pdbx_description
1 polymer ?
#
loop_
_entity_poly.entity_id
_entity_poly.type
_entity_poly.pdbx_seq_one_letter_code
_entity_poly.pdbx_strand_id
1 'polypeptide(L)'
;MTTFAVSTKMVAAYTGATTHDDPVRSLLEYTKQDCESILQSSPLEDAIVHSESGFVFGAIQAYNQHHNLSIRPDDVWLAITIQFGLYVNGHAEDLRHLFVRHEGQKELTVKMSGSMRSIEVADLAAQMLQQMDTHLADPALRAWLLPCFSTTTEDDKIVGSIVLMAAMKKYFTYKACLACGIPFVTLLGTVQDWEDIRARVDKLAAYGDRMTEWSAMLAPIFDQFVLAAKGQPDVGFWSRICHEFGGHSGPRYIGGWLSVFCVFDQVGRWQGENSAINMLDGKLRSRLKEFPTVSMDDIPPGYLTVDVAIDDNGEMYNALFFGGHMSFGFEDPSASSRMRRIKNRSAYLRTNEPGGWDYEHFADIVAWAHEKRCESKVAFFGDEIPASEDDMVPAIARMQPGRKNEVIVLKTFTHEYADERGGPATSIGVVTSSRGLMGNMLRCIKDQETDLLVSSDGTYKLHFGQWTLVDVGSTRMVYSEGKSVSSFVPWAYLFVRSECQHAYAQLNETLTRSAELFFDARLSPDVVCMDHAPAIRNAALEEWDEARPLDCWPHCIRNARKTRSKLNVDGQYEAMIKPHLHLLHLARNSKQFDVLGKSAIAFWTDEGEATYAEAFADEYLSNDWGSWHVSASDVPGVMANQNPIEAHHRTIKRMVKCKASTAHVLNIGLPAIIAIELPHGDGGPFKNICAQPVSARQLLDAEEIASDPRNYAAATVEGIGSGYVVNARKYVVRPFNINKMTVTKGRVKRFCESLRGHLGHLPDFNDMEKLFLSLYFVSVDEAVGPIPRVIDRAWTLGEIYIIRRKFKCQCKGYYSTGWLCVHILAVMSLTDDLDLDVALTLVPVRRGPGRPAREVNCLDRFRRSRGKFSQARLIKQFTEKSASCYGWVVARQGRITSCDGTQGPGLIFGLILKPRNGPIWTWEVRYTDGVLAEHGAQALAKVVAFSAEQGVNVTSHRLSSMVRQEFT
;
A
#
# COMPACT_ATOMS: atom_id res chain seq x y z
N MET A 1 -7.29 -29.87 13.20
CA MET A 1 -8.58 -29.21 12.90
C MET A 1 -9.68 -30.23 13.02
N THR A 2 -10.63 -30.00 13.92
CA THR A 2 -11.72 -30.93 14.24
C THR A 2 -13.00 -30.14 14.42
N THR A 3 -14.05 -30.48 13.66
CA THR A 3 -15.35 -29.79 13.69
C THR A 3 -16.44 -30.76 14.14
N PHE A 4 -17.31 -30.32 15.05
CA PHE A 4 -18.37 -31.15 15.63
C PHE A 4 -19.64 -30.33 15.92
N ALA A 5 -20.79 -31.02 15.91
CA ALA A 5 -22.07 -30.43 16.29
C ALA A 5 -22.17 -30.28 17.81
N VAL A 6 -22.75 -29.17 18.25
CA VAL A 6 -22.98 -28.84 19.67
C VAL A 6 -24.48 -28.66 19.97
N SER A 7 -25.28 -28.27 18.98
CA SER A 7 -26.75 -28.28 19.09
C SER A 7 -27.43 -28.46 17.74
N THR A 8 -28.71 -28.82 17.75
CA THR A 8 -29.56 -28.96 16.56
C THR A 8 -30.07 -27.61 16.00
N LYS A 9 -29.43 -26.50 16.37
CA LYS A 9 -29.78 -25.16 15.88
C LYS A 9 -29.38 -25.00 14.42
N MET A 10 -30.22 -24.33 13.63
CA MET A 10 -29.82 -23.86 12.31
C MET A 10 -28.85 -22.69 12.44
N VAL A 11 -27.86 -22.62 11.55
CA VAL A 11 -26.91 -21.51 11.50
C VAL A 11 -27.61 -20.27 10.96
N ALA A 12 -27.60 -19.16 11.70
CA ALA A 12 -28.15 -17.89 11.24
C ALA A 12 -27.11 -17.05 10.48
N ALA A 13 -27.59 -16.23 9.54
CA ALA A 13 -26.76 -15.23 8.86
C ALA A 13 -26.35 -14.11 9.82
N TYR A 14 -25.12 -13.61 9.68
CA TYR A 14 -24.62 -12.50 10.47
C TYR A 14 -25.13 -11.16 9.91
N THR A 15 -25.73 -10.33 10.78
CA THR A 15 -26.37 -9.05 10.42
C THR A 15 -25.78 -7.84 11.14
N GLY A 16 -24.68 -8.03 11.87
CA GLY A 16 -23.96 -6.94 12.53
C GLY A 16 -23.15 -6.07 11.56
N ALA A 17 -22.65 -4.94 12.05
CA ALA A 17 -21.71 -4.11 11.31
C ALA A 17 -20.27 -4.62 11.50
N THR A 18 -19.52 -4.70 10.41
CA THR A 18 -18.07 -4.95 10.40
C THR A 18 -17.31 -3.72 9.90
N THR A 19 -16.00 -3.65 10.18
CA THR A 19 -15.14 -2.55 9.74
C THR A 19 -13.71 -3.02 9.42
N HIS A 20 -12.96 -2.19 8.70
CA HIS A 20 -11.51 -2.29 8.51
C HIS A 20 -10.75 -1.20 9.28
N ASP A 21 -11.44 -0.38 10.09
CA ASP A 21 -10.80 0.56 11.02
C ASP A 21 -10.04 -0.19 12.12
N ASP A 22 -9.02 0.48 12.66
CA ASP A 22 -8.21 -0.06 13.75
C ASP A 22 -9.03 -0.20 15.05
N PRO A 23 -9.08 -1.39 15.69
CA PRO A 23 -9.88 -1.60 16.89
C PRO A 23 -9.42 -0.74 18.07
N VAL A 24 -8.14 -0.37 18.14
CA VAL A 24 -7.60 0.49 19.20
C VAL A 24 -8.33 1.83 19.28
N ARG A 25 -8.84 2.35 18.16
CA ARG A 25 -9.61 3.61 18.09
C ARG A 25 -10.93 3.59 18.84
N SER A 26 -11.50 2.41 19.08
CA SER A 26 -12.74 2.24 19.85
C SER A 26 -12.50 2.16 21.36
N LEU A 27 -11.25 1.96 21.79
CA LEU A 27 -10.92 1.66 23.18
C LEU A 27 -10.87 2.93 24.04
N LEU A 28 -11.25 2.76 25.29
CA LEU A 28 -11.37 3.83 26.26
C LEU A 28 -10.01 4.47 26.58
N GLU A 29 -8.95 3.67 26.65
CA GLU A 29 -7.59 4.10 27.01
C GLU A 29 -6.95 4.95 25.91
N TYR A 30 -7.17 4.60 24.64
CA TYR A 30 -6.76 5.41 23.48
C TYR A 30 -7.42 6.79 23.50
N THR A 31 -8.66 6.86 23.97
CA THR A 31 -9.43 8.11 24.12
C THR A 31 -9.05 8.90 25.37
N LYS A 32 -8.78 8.23 26.50
CA LYS A 32 -8.34 8.86 27.77
C LYS A 32 -6.96 9.51 27.67
N GLN A 33 -6.03 8.87 26.95
CA GLN A 33 -4.63 9.28 26.82
C GLN A 33 -4.38 10.21 25.61
N ASP A 34 -5.43 10.80 25.03
CA ASP A 34 -5.42 11.78 23.92
C ASP A 34 -4.49 11.39 22.75
N CYS A 35 -4.53 10.12 22.34
CA CYS A 35 -3.56 9.54 21.41
C CYS A 35 -3.77 10.03 19.96
N GLU A 36 -3.02 11.07 19.56
CA GLU A 36 -3.16 11.75 18.25
C GLU A 36 -3.09 10.82 17.01
N SER A 37 -2.34 9.71 17.07
CA SER A 37 -2.14 8.81 15.93
C SER A 37 -1.82 7.37 16.32
N ILE A 38 -1.92 6.46 15.35
CA ILE A 38 -1.49 5.06 15.46
C ILE A 38 -0.31 4.89 14.51
N LEU A 39 0.89 4.64 15.05
CA LEU A 39 2.13 4.52 14.27
C LEU A 39 2.25 3.16 13.56
N GLN A 40 1.79 2.10 14.23
CA GLN A 40 1.80 0.72 13.73
C GLN A 40 0.69 -0.08 14.41
N SER A 41 0.09 -1.03 13.70
CA SER A 41 -0.87 -2.00 14.25
C SER A 41 -0.80 -3.35 13.52
N SER A 42 -1.60 -4.32 13.97
CA SER A 42 -1.70 -5.63 13.30
C SER A 42 -2.41 -5.51 11.95
N PRO A 43 -1.99 -6.26 10.91
CA PRO A 43 -2.58 -6.17 9.58
C PRO A 43 -4.03 -6.67 9.57
N LEU A 44 -4.97 -5.76 9.30
CA LEU A 44 -6.40 -6.06 9.16
C LEU A 44 -6.70 -6.57 7.74
N GLU A 45 -6.41 -7.86 7.50
CA GLU A 45 -6.60 -8.54 6.20
C GLU A 45 -8.10 -8.69 5.82
N ASP A 46 -8.99 -8.89 6.80
CA ASP A 46 -10.42 -9.10 6.62
C ASP A 46 -11.24 -8.07 7.42
N ALA A 47 -12.56 -8.01 7.23
CA ALA A 47 -13.45 -7.13 8.01
C ALA A 47 -13.71 -7.72 9.42
N ILE A 48 -13.56 -6.89 10.45
CA ILE A 48 -13.63 -7.29 11.86
C ILE A 48 -14.77 -6.61 12.61
N VAL A 49 -15.10 -7.16 13.77
CA VAL A 49 -15.98 -6.55 14.79
C VAL A 49 -15.10 -6.05 15.92
N HIS A 50 -15.12 -4.74 16.19
CA HIS A 50 -14.43 -4.15 17.35
C HIS A 50 -15.07 -4.65 18.66
N SER A 51 -14.25 -4.99 19.65
CA SER A 51 -14.73 -5.54 20.91
C SER A 51 -13.73 -5.32 22.03
N GLU A 52 -14.19 -4.87 23.19
CA GLU A 52 -13.34 -4.71 24.38
C GLU A 52 -12.86 -6.05 24.94
N SER A 53 -13.52 -7.17 24.60
CA SER A 53 -13.08 -8.53 24.93
C SER A 53 -13.50 -9.52 23.84
N GLY A 54 -12.73 -9.55 22.74
CA GLY A 54 -13.08 -10.23 21.49
C GLY A 54 -13.34 -11.72 21.60
N PHE A 55 -12.57 -12.45 22.43
CA PHE A 55 -12.77 -13.87 22.68
C PHE A 55 -14.10 -14.14 23.42
N VAL A 56 -14.35 -13.42 24.50
CA VAL A 56 -15.53 -13.61 25.35
C VAL A 56 -16.81 -13.14 24.65
N PHE A 57 -16.83 -11.90 24.15
CA PHE A 57 -18.02 -11.37 23.46
C PHE A 57 -18.27 -12.05 22.11
N GLY A 58 -17.24 -12.51 21.39
CA GLY A 58 -17.40 -13.31 20.18
C GLY A 58 -18.08 -14.65 20.44
N ALA A 59 -17.68 -15.36 21.50
CA ALA A 59 -18.34 -16.60 21.93
C ALA A 59 -19.78 -16.38 22.42
N ILE A 60 -20.03 -15.29 23.17
CA ILE A 60 -21.39 -14.89 23.58
C ILE A 60 -22.26 -14.56 22.36
N GLN A 61 -21.75 -13.84 21.36
CA GLN A 61 -22.50 -13.53 20.14
C GLN A 61 -22.80 -14.80 19.34
N ALA A 62 -21.83 -15.71 19.17
CA ALA A 62 -22.06 -16.99 18.49
C ALA A 62 -23.16 -17.83 19.18
N TYR A 63 -23.15 -17.86 20.52
CA TYR A 63 -24.17 -18.53 21.33
C TYR A 63 -25.56 -17.88 21.22
N ASN A 64 -25.64 -16.55 21.27
CA ASN A 64 -26.91 -15.81 21.26
C ASN A 64 -27.50 -15.59 19.86
N GLN A 65 -26.71 -15.72 18.79
CA GLN A 65 -27.14 -15.52 17.39
C GLN A 65 -27.01 -16.78 16.52
N HIS A 66 -26.76 -17.95 17.11
CA HIS A 66 -26.65 -19.22 16.38
C HIS A 66 -25.61 -19.23 15.25
N HIS A 67 -24.43 -18.65 15.51
CA HIS A 67 -23.29 -18.77 14.58
C HIS A 67 -22.40 -19.94 15.00
N ASN A 68 -21.69 -20.51 14.02
CA ASN A 68 -20.62 -21.47 14.30
C ASN A 68 -19.45 -20.77 14.98
N LEU A 69 -18.77 -21.46 15.89
CA LEU A 69 -17.60 -20.92 16.61
C LEU A 69 -16.33 -21.64 16.16
N SER A 70 -15.31 -20.87 15.75
CA SER A 70 -13.98 -21.37 15.37
C SER A 70 -12.96 -20.85 16.38
N ILE A 71 -12.09 -21.73 16.89
CA ILE A 71 -11.19 -21.44 18.02
C ILE A 71 -9.78 -21.94 17.72
N ARG A 72 -8.75 -21.10 17.90
CA ARG A 72 -7.34 -21.52 17.82
C ARG A 72 -6.72 -21.74 19.21
N PRO A 73 -5.66 -22.57 19.32
CA PRO A 73 -4.84 -22.65 20.52
C PRO A 73 -4.29 -21.29 20.96
N ASP A 74 -3.84 -20.47 20.01
CA ASP A 74 -3.29 -19.14 20.27
C ASP A 74 -4.29 -18.21 20.97
N ASP A 75 -5.54 -18.17 20.48
CA ASP A 75 -6.58 -17.28 20.99
C ASP A 75 -6.95 -17.66 22.44
N VAL A 76 -7.01 -18.96 22.73
CA VAL A 76 -7.32 -19.44 24.09
C VAL A 76 -6.14 -19.22 25.05
N TRP A 77 -4.90 -19.46 24.62
CA TRP A 77 -3.72 -19.20 25.44
C TRP A 77 -3.56 -17.70 25.73
N LEU A 78 -3.84 -16.83 24.75
CA LEU A 78 -3.83 -15.38 24.93
C LEU A 78 -4.89 -14.92 25.95
N ALA A 79 -6.07 -15.54 25.98
CA ALA A 79 -7.09 -15.24 26.98
C ALA A 79 -6.63 -15.56 28.41
N ILE A 80 -5.85 -16.65 28.59
CA ILE A 80 -5.21 -16.98 29.86
C ILE A 80 -4.12 -15.95 30.20
N THR A 81 -3.24 -15.57 29.26
CA THR A 81 -2.17 -14.61 29.60
C THR A 81 -2.68 -13.20 29.89
N ILE A 82 -3.82 -12.79 29.32
CA ILE A 82 -4.51 -11.54 29.68
C ILE A 82 -5.01 -11.60 31.13
N GLN A 83 -5.74 -12.66 31.51
CA GLN A 83 -6.22 -12.83 32.89
C GLN A 83 -5.07 -12.96 33.91
N PHE A 84 -3.97 -13.64 33.55
CA PHE A 84 -2.74 -13.66 34.33
C PHE A 84 -2.13 -12.25 34.51
N GLY A 85 -2.08 -11.46 33.44
CA GLY A 85 -1.56 -10.08 33.50
C GLY A 85 -2.45 -9.14 34.32
N LEU A 86 -3.78 -9.30 34.27
CA LEU A 86 -4.71 -8.57 35.14
C LEU A 86 -4.48 -8.91 36.61
N TYR A 87 -4.34 -10.20 36.96
CA TYR A 87 -3.96 -10.64 38.30
C TYR A 87 -2.62 -10.03 38.75
N VAL A 88 -1.58 -10.11 37.92
CA VAL A 88 -0.25 -9.55 38.23
C VAL A 88 -0.29 -8.02 38.42
N ASN A 89 -1.11 -7.30 37.65
CA ASN A 89 -1.28 -5.85 37.78
C ASN A 89 -2.04 -5.47 39.06
N GLY A 90 -3.09 -6.22 39.43
CA GLY A 90 -3.85 -5.99 40.65
C GLY A 90 -3.08 -6.35 41.93
N HIS A 91 -2.28 -7.42 41.87
CA HIS A 91 -1.46 -7.93 42.96
C HIS A 91 0.04 -7.56 42.82
N ALA A 92 0.35 -6.47 42.11
CA ALA A 92 1.72 -6.01 41.87
C ALA A 92 2.51 -5.70 43.16
N GLU A 93 1.79 -5.42 44.25
CA GLU A 93 2.33 -5.19 45.59
C GLU A 93 2.54 -6.47 46.40
N ASP A 94 1.65 -7.47 46.28
CA ASP A 94 1.85 -8.77 46.93
C ASP A 94 2.99 -9.54 46.25
N LEU A 95 3.00 -9.54 44.92
CA LEU A 95 3.99 -10.20 44.06
C LEU A 95 5.30 -9.41 43.94
N ARG A 96 5.34 -8.15 44.42
CA ARG A 96 6.50 -7.23 44.48
C ARG A 96 7.83 -7.91 44.78
N HIS A 97 7.84 -8.74 45.82
CA HIS A 97 9.04 -9.36 46.35
C HIS A 97 9.64 -10.43 45.43
N LEU A 98 8.88 -10.89 44.43
CA LEU A 98 9.32 -11.75 43.34
C LEU A 98 9.85 -10.94 42.14
N PHE A 99 9.61 -9.61 42.08
CA PHE A 99 9.89 -8.76 40.91
C PHE A 99 10.62 -7.42 41.23
N VAL A 100 9.97 -6.32 41.69
CA VAL A 100 10.63 -4.99 41.93
C VAL A 100 9.92 -4.13 43.02
N ARG A 101 10.59 -3.12 43.64
CA ARG A 101 10.30 -2.52 44.98
C ARG A 101 9.89 -1.00 45.09
N HIS A 102 8.65 -0.51 44.80
CA HIS A 102 8.11 0.87 45.15
C HIS A 102 6.61 1.17 44.78
N GLU A 103 5.78 1.82 45.65
CA GLU A 103 4.26 1.79 45.69
C GLU A 103 3.42 3.00 45.12
N GLY A 104 2.11 2.80 44.76
CA GLY A 104 1.04 3.87 44.67
C GLY A 104 -0.19 3.66 43.71
N GLN A 105 -1.43 4.21 43.98
CA GLN A 105 -2.67 4.07 43.12
C GLN A 105 -3.93 4.99 43.43
N LYS A 106 -4.87 5.21 42.45
CA LYS A 106 -6.39 5.48 42.47
C LYS A 106 -6.95 6.45 41.37
N GLU A 107 -8.25 6.55 40.94
CA GLU A 107 -9.41 5.63 40.63
C GLU A 107 -10.66 6.37 39.95
N LEU A 108 -11.56 5.65 39.20
CA LEU A 108 -13.04 5.89 38.87
C LEU A 108 -13.57 6.12 37.39
N THR A 109 -14.93 6.16 37.22
CA THR A 109 -15.77 5.78 36.01
C THR A 109 -17.11 6.62 35.90
N VAL A 110 -18.22 6.51 35.09
CA VAL A 110 -18.93 5.60 34.09
C VAL A 110 -19.99 6.41 33.24
N LYS A 111 -20.50 5.94 32.04
CA LYS A 111 -21.97 5.94 31.59
C LYS A 111 -22.31 5.45 30.14
N MET A 112 -23.57 4.99 29.89
CA MET A 112 -24.12 4.19 28.74
C MET A 112 -25.28 4.89 27.92
N SER A 113 -26.14 4.37 26.99
CA SER A 113 -26.66 3.02 26.54
C SER A 113 -27.47 3.10 25.18
N GLY A 114 -28.12 2.01 24.66
CA GLY A 114 -29.01 1.97 23.45
C GLY A 114 -29.93 0.70 23.31
N SER A 115 -30.99 0.64 22.45
CA SER A 115 -32.06 -0.39 22.56
C SER A 115 -32.97 -0.81 21.34
N MET A 116 -33.47 -2.08 21.42
CA MET A 116 -34.82 -2.62 21.09
C MET A 116 -35.66 -2.08 19.90
N ARG A 117 -35.33 -2.39 18.62
CA ARG A 117 -36.24 -2.14 17.46
C ARG A 117 -36.25 -3.15 16.28
N SER A 118 -35.54 -4.28 16.35
CA SER A 118 -35.24 -5.13 15.18
C SER A 118 -35.75 -6.58 15.29
N ILE A 119 -37.05 -6.81 15.03
CA ILE A 119 -37.63 -8.15 14.90
C ILE A 119 -38.62 -8.15 13.73
N GLU A 120 -38.46 -9.09 12.79
CA GLU A 120 -39.40 -9.30 11.69
C GLU A 120 -40.45 -10.37 12.04
N VAL A 121 -41.67 -10.20 11.53
CA VAL A 121 -42.86 -10.95 12.00
C VAL A 121 -43.07 -12.27 11.24
N ALA A 122 -42.53 -12.39 10.02
CA ALA A 122 -42.73 -13.55 9.14
C ALA A 122 -42.15 -14.85 9.74
N ASP A 123 -40.86 -14.84 10.13
CA ASP A 123 -40.17 -15.99 10.72
C ASP A 123 -40.84 -16.50 12.01
N LEU A 124 -41.38 -15.56 12.80
CA LEU A 124 -42.08 -15.88 14.05
C LEU A 124 -43.39 -16.64 13.78
N ALA A 125 -44.13 -16.28 12.73
CA ALA A 125 -45.34 -16.98 12.33
C ALA A 125 -45.04 -18.38 11.77
N ALA A 126 -44.00 -18.51 10.92
CA ALA A 126 -43.60 -19.78 10.33
C ALA A 126 -43.19 -20.83 11.39
N GLN A 127 -42.39 -20.43 12.38
CA GLN A 127 -41.94 -21.32 13.46
C GLN A 127 -43.09 -21.75 14.39
N MET A 128 -44.09 -20.88 14.63
CA MET A 128 -45.24 -21.23 15.47
C MET A 128 -46.19 -22.23 14.80
N LEU A 129 -46.35 -22.21 13.47
CA LEU A 129 -47.10 -23.25 12.76
C LEU A 129 -46.45 -24.63 12.88
N GLN A 130 -45.12 -24.72 12.76
CA GLN A 130 -44.41 -26.00 12.82
C GLN A 130 -44.59 -26.72 14.17
N GLN A 131 -44.85 -25.98 15.25
CA GLN A 131 -45.17 -26.52 16.58
C GLN A 131 -46.65 -26.89 16.76
N MET A 132 -47.55 -26.42 15.88
CA MET A 132 -48.96 -26.87 15.88
C MET A 132 -49.12 -28.23 15.20
N ASP A 133 -48.41 -28.48 14.10
CA ASP A 133 -48.49 -29.74 13.34
C ASP A 133 -48.19 -30.98 14.20
N THR A 134 -47.24 -30.89 15.13
CA THR A 134 -46.91 -31.98 16.06
C THR A 134 -48.01 -32.32 17.07
N HIS A 135 -49.10 -31.56 17.10
CA HIS A 135 -50.22 -31.70 18.05
C HIS A 135 -51.61 -31.68 17.39
N LEU A 136 -51.70 -31.74 16.05
CA LEU A 136 -52.97 -31.92 15.33
C LEU A 136 -53.28 -33.42 15.15
N ALA A 137 -54.54 -33.81 15.37
CA ALA A 137 -54.99 -35.20 15.27
C ALA A 137 -55.14 -35.71 13.82
N ASP A 138 -55.18 -34.80 12.84
CA ASP A 138 -55.18 -35.11 11.40
C ASP A 138 -54.17 -34.20 10.68
N PRO A 139 -53.04 -34.75 10.17
CA PRO A 139 -52.06 -34.00 9.40
C PRO A 139 -52.58 -33.41 8.08
N ALA A 140 -53.65 -33.97 7.50
CA ALA A 140 -54.22 -33.46 6.24
C ALA A 140 -54.88 -32.07 6.41
N LEU A 141 -55.29 -31.73 7.63
CA LEU A 141 -56.01 -30.49 7.95
C LEU A 141 -55.20 -29.22 7.59
N ARG A 142 -53.87 -29.24 7.73
CA ARG A 142 -53.00 -28.11 7.34
C ARG A 142 -53.02 -27.87 5.83
N ALA A 143 -52.97 -28.93 5.04
CA ALA A 143 -52.95 -28.86 3.57
C ALA A 143 -54.29 -28.40 2.96
N TRP A 144 -55.39 -28.53 3.72
CA TRP A 144 -56.71 -28.04 3.34
C TRP A 144 -56.97 -26.58 3.72
N LEU A 145 -56.34 -26.08 4.80
CA LEU A 145 -56.60 -24.73 5.34
C LEU A 145 -55.63 -23.64 4.86
N LEU A 146 -54.41 -23.99 4.45
CA LEU A 146 -53.48 -23.02 3.87
C LEU A 146 -53.71 -22.90 2.35
N PRO A 147 -53.84 -21.68 1.80
CA PRO A 147 -54.12 -21.49 0.38
C PRO A 147 -52.96 -21.99 -0.50
N CYS A 148 -53.31 -22.68 -1.58
CA CYS A 148 -52.38 -23.27 -2.55
C CYS A 148 -52.91 -23.15 -3.99
N PHE A 149 -53.67 -22.09 -4.26
CA PHE A 149 -54.20 -21.77 -5.59
C PHE A 149 -53.07 -21.22 -6.49
N SER A 150 -53.27 -21.25 -7.81
CA SER A 150 -52.29 -20.77 -8.80
C SER A 150 -51.96 -19.27 -8.74
N THR A 151 -52.64 -18.51 -7.87
CA THR A 151 -52.44 -17.07 -7.64
C THR A 151 -51.93 -16.74 -6.23
N THR A 152 -51.61 -17.73 -5.39
CA THR A 152 -51.22 -17.50 -3.98
C THR A 152 -49.76 -17.05 -3.85
N THR A 153 -49.54 -15.90 -3.20
CA THR A 153 -48.21 -15.32 -2.92
C THR A 153 -47.66 -15.79 -1.56
N GLU A 154 -46.42 -15.40 -1.19
CA GLU A 154 -45.90 -15.67 0.17
C GLU A 154 -46.60 -14.83 1.24
N ASP A 155 -46.99 -13.58 0.94
CA ASP A 155 -47.76 -12.75 1.89
C ASP A 155 -49.13 -13.38 2.19
N ASP A 156 -49.80 -13.97 1.19
CA ASP A 156 -51.04 -14.73 1.38
C ASP A 156 -50.84 -15.95 2.31
N LYS A 157 -49.68 -16.61 2.22
CA LYS A 157 -49.34 -17.74 3.11
C LYS A 157 -49.04 -17.27 4.53
N ILE A 158 -48.34 -16.14 4.71
CA ILE A 158 -48.08 -15.54 6.03
C ILE A 158 -49.40 -15.12 6.69
N VAL A 159 -50.30 -14.46 5.95
CA VAL A 159 -51.64 -14.10 6.43
C VAL A 159 -52.46 -15.35 6.77
N GLY A 160 -52.50 -16.35 5.88
CA GLY A 160 -53.18 -17.62 6.13
C GLY A 160 -52.66 -18.36 7.38
N SER A 161 -51.34 -18.30 7.62
CA SER A 161 -50.69 -18.85 8.81
C SER A 161 -51.17 -18.18 10.11
N ILE A 162 -51.20 -16.85 10.12
CA ILE A 162 -51.66 -16.05 11.26
C ILE A 162 -53.16 -16.26 11.51
N VAL A 163 -53.97 -16.37 10.46
CA VAL A 163 -55.42 -16.68 10.56
C VAL A 163 -55.65 -18.08 11.15
N LEU A 164 -54.86 -19.08 10.77
CA LEU A 164 -54.96 -20.44 11.31
C LEU A 164 -54.62 -20.48 12.82
N MET A 165 -53.56 -19.77 13.24
CA MET A 165 -53.22 -19.59 14.67
C MET A 165 -54.35 -18.85 15.43
N ALA A 166 -54.94 -17.81 14.81
CA ALA A 166 -56.04 -17.06 15.41
C ALA A 166 -57.36 -17.85 15.53
N ALA A 167 -57.58 -18.86 14.67
CA ALA A 167 -58.70 -19.80 14.77
C ALA A 167 -58.49 -20.81 15.90
N MET A 168 -57.26 -21.34 16.06
CA MET A 168 -56.94 -22.38 17.05
C MET A 168 -56.66 -21.86 18.47
N LYS A 169 -56.72 -20.54 18.72
CA LYS A 169 -56.45 -19.87 20.01
C LYS A 169 -57.32 -20.29 21.22
N LYS A 170 -58.32 -21.15 21.04
CA LYS A 170 -59.07 -21.78 22.16
C LYS A 170 -58.45 -23.10 22.63
N TYR A 171 -57.53 -23.67 21.86
CA TYR A 171 -56.89 -24.97 22.10
C TYR A 171 -55.39 -24.86 22.40
N PHE A 172 -54.73 -23.79 21.92
CA PHE A 172 -53.31 -23.52 22.17
C PHE A 172 -53.09 -22.11 22.73
N THR A 173 -52.05 -21.96 23.55
CA THR A 173 -51.60 -20.67 24.12
C THR A 173 -50.20 -20.36 23.60
N TYR A 174 -50.05 -19.25 22.87
CA TYR A 174 -48.82 -18.91 22.16
C TYR A 174 -47.91 -18.02 23.02
N LYS A 175 -46.62 -18.39 23.14
CA LYS A 175 -45.58 -17.60 23.81
C LYS A 175 -44.27 -17.72 23.04
N ALA A 176 -43.69 -16.58 22.65
CA ALA A 176 -42.34 -16.52 22.12
C ALA A 176 -41.30 -16.51 23.27
N CYS A 177 -40.26 -17.32 23.13
CA CYS A 177 -39.05 -17.28 23.96
C CYS A 177 -37.84 -17.36 23.02
N LEU A 178 -36.89 -16.43 23.16
CA LEU A 178 -35.58 -16.56 22.51
C LEU A 178 -34.85 -17.74 23.16
N ALA A 179 -34.23 -18.61 22.36
CA ALA A 179 -33.64 -19.85 22.83
C ALA A 179 -32.24 -20.03 22.22
N CYS A 180 -31.20 -19.64 22.95
CA CYS A 180 -29.81 -19.56 22.51
C CYS A 180 -29.14 -20.94 22.30
N GLY A 181 -27.90 -20.95 21.78
CA GLY A 181 -27.06 -22.14 21.59
C GLY A 181 -26.17 -22.08 20.33
N ILE A 182 -24.95 -22.62 20.39
CA ILE A 182 -24.03 -22.72 19.24
C ILE A 182 -24.36 -23.97 18.39
N PRO A 183 -24.51 -23.87 17.06
CA PRO A 183 -24.74 -25.04 16.20
C PRO A 183 -23.53 -25.98 16.11
N PHE A 184 -22.37 -25.48 15.65
CA PHE A 184 -21.12 -26.23 15.49
C PHE A 184 -19.93 -25.50 16.10
N VAL A 185 -18.97 -26.27 16.63
CA VAL A 185 -17.66 -25.78 17.07
C VAL A 185 -16.56 -26.40 16.20
N THR A 186 -15.56 -25.59 15.86
CA THR A 186 -14.35 -25.98 15.13
C THR A 186 -13.13 -25.65 15.98
N LEU A 187 -12.37 -26.68 16.38
CA LEU A 187 -11.05 -26.51 16.98
C LEU A 187 -9.98 -26.55 15.90
N LEU A 188 -9.18 -25.49 15.82
CA LEU A 188 -8.00 -25.40 14.98
C LEU A 188 -6.76 -25.95 15.73
N GLY A 189 -5.60 -25.96 15.07
CA GLY A 189 -4.39 -26.60 15.58
C GLY A 189 -4.41 -28.13 15.51
N THR A 190 -3.44 -28.72 16.21
CA THR A 190 -3.22 -30.16 16.41
C THR A 190 -3.59 -30.59 17.83
N VAL A 191 -3.67 -31.89 18.08
CA VAL A 191 -3.87 -32.43 19.45
C VAL A 191 -2.74 -31.99 20.39
N GLN A 192 -1.50 -31.94 19.90
CA GLN A 192 -0.33 -31.62 20.72
C GLN A 192 -0.35 -30.19 21.25
N ASP A 193 -0.90 -29.24 20.48
CA ASP A 193 -1.02 -27.83 20.90
C ASP A 193 -1.97 -27.68 22.10
N TRP A 194 -3.07 -28.43 22.10
CA TRP A 194 -4.04 -28.44 23.21
C TRP A 194 -3.48 -29.17 24.46
N GLU A 195 -2.65 -30.20 24.27
CA GLU A 195 -1.94 -30.87 25.37
C GLU A 195 -0.84 -30.00 25.99
N ASP A 196 -0.13 -29.19 25.20
CA ASP A 196 0.84 -28.22 25.72
C ASP A 196 0.15 -27.09 26.51
N ILE A 197 -0.98 -26.56 26.02
CA ILE A 197 -1.81 -25.62 26.80
C ILE A 197 -2.25 -26.27 28.13
N ARG A 198 -2.74 -27.51 28.09
CA ARG A 198 -3.15 -28.25 29.30
C ARG A 198 -1.99 -28.38 30.32
N ALA A 199 -0.78 -28.68 29.88
CA ALA A 199 0.41 -28.83 30.73
C ALA A 199 1.02 -27.48 31.19
N ARG A 200 0.72 -26.37 30.49
CA ARG A 200 1.12 -25.02 30.92
C ARG A 200 0.21 -24.46 32.01
N VAL A 201 -1.08 -24.80 31.98
CA VAL A 201 -2.05 -24.38 33.01
C VAL A 201 -1.63 -24.80 34.42
N ASP A 202 -1.11 -26.02 34.60
CA ASP A 202 -0.66 -26.52 35.91
C ASP A 202 0.44 -25.64 36.55
N LYS A 203 1.17 -24.86 35.75
CA LYS A 203 2.23 -23.95 36.25
C LYS A 203 1.69 -22.66 36.87
N LEU A 204 0.40 -22.34 36.66
CA LEU A 204 -0.25 -21.16 37.25
C LEU A 204 -0.31 -21.26 38.79
N ALA A 205 -0.46 -22.47 39.34
CA ALA A 205 -0.49 -22.70 40.78
C ALA A 205 0.76 -22.21 41.53
N ALA A 206 1.90 -22.05 40.85
CA ALA A 206 3.13 -21.51 41.44
C ALA A 206 3.05 -20.03 41.85
N TYR A 207 1.99 -19.31 41.46
CA TYR A 207 1.81 -17.87 41.65
C TYR A 207 0.78 -17.50 42.73
N GLY A 208 0.43 -18.43 43.62
CA GLY A 208 -0.38 -18.18 44.82
C GLY A 208 -1.74 -18.88 44.84
N ASP A 209 -2.47 -18.73 45.94
CA ASP A 209 -3.68 -19.50 46.24
C ASP A 209 -4.79 -19.31 45.19
N ARG A 210 -5.11 -18.05 44.82
CA ARG A 210 -6.11 -17.77 43.77
C ARG A 210 -5.71 -18.29 42.39
N MET A 211 -4.40 -18.37 42.11
CA MET A 211 -3.90 -18.96 40.85
C MET A 211 -3.94 -20.49 40.89
N THR A 212 -3.83 -21.09 42.07
CA THR A 212 -4.08 -22.52 42.30
C THR A 212 -5.57 -22.84 42.13
N GLU A 213 -6.46 -22.03 42.70
CA GLU A 213 -7.91 -22.14 42.49
C GLU A 213 -8.27 -22.04 41.00
N TRP A 214 -7.74 -21.04 40.29
CA TRP A 214 -8.01 -20.85 38.87
C TRP A 214 -7.43 -21.98 38.00
N SER A 215 -6.21 -22.44 38.28
CA SER A 215 -5.60 -23.59 37.62
C SER A 215 -6.49 -24.85 37.74
N ALA A 216 -7.09 -25.06 38.92
CA ALA A 216 -8.01 -26.18 39.15
C ALA A 216 -9.35 -26.04 38.39
N MET A 217 -9.81 -24.82 38.09
CA MET A 217 -10.97 -24.59 37.21
C MET A 217 -10.64 -24.78 35.72
N LEU A 218 -9.45 -24.36 35.28
CA LEU A 218 -9.02 -24.47 33.88
C LEU A 218 -8.66 -25.92 33.48
N ALA A 219 -8.06 -26.71 34.37
CA ALA A 219 -7.65 -28.09 34.10
C ALA A 219 -8.75 -28.97 33.42
N PRO A 220 -9.95 -29.15 34.01
CA PRO A 220 -11.01 -29.98 33.40
C PRO A 220 -11.60 -29.39 32.11
N ILE A 221 -11.49 -28.07 31.89
CA ILE A 221 -11.85 -27.43 30.62
C ILE A 221 -10.86 -27.88 29.54
N PHE A 222 -9.56 -27.84 29.81
CA PHE A 222 -8.55 -28.25 28.81
C PHE A 222 -8.52 -29.75 28.54
N ASP A 223 -8.85 -30.59 29.53
CA ASP A 223 -9.06 -32.02 29.30
C ASP A 223 -10.16 -32.26 28.24
N GLN A 224 -11.25 -31.47 28.26
CA GLN A 224 -12.32 -31.51 27.26
C GLN A 224 -11.92 -30.95 25.88
N PHE A 225 -11.06 -29.91 25.83
CA PHE A 225 -10.48 -29.45 24.57
C PHE A 225 -9.56 -30.51 23.93
N VAL A 226 -8.75 -31.21 24.73
CA VAL A 226 -7.90 -32.32 24.26
C VAL A 226 -8.75 -33.50 23.75
N LEU A 227 -9.82 -33.88 24.45
CA LEU A 227 -10.78 -34.91 24.00
C LEU A 227 -11.48 -34.52 22.69
N ALA A 228 -11.96 -33.28 22.58
CA ALA A 228 -12.58 -32.76 21.37
C ALA A 228 -11.60 -32.70 20.19
N ALA A 229 -10.35 -32.28 20.42
CA ALA A 229 -9.30 -32.29 19.40
C ALA A 229 -8.99 -33.72 18.90
N LYS A 230 -9.02 -34.71 19.80
CA LYS A 230 -8.91 -36.16 19.51
C LYS A 230 -10.17 -36.77 18.87
N GLY A 231 -11.18 -35.96 18.53
CA GLY A 231 -12.41 -36.41 17.86
C GLY A 231 -13.46 -37.02 18.79
N GLN A 232 -13.35 -36.81 20.10
CA GLN A 232 -14.26 -37.35 21.13
C GLN A 232 -14.91 -36.22 21.97
N PRO A 233 -15.65 -35.28 21.37
CA PRO A 233 -16.22 -34.13 22.07
C PRO A 233 -17.44 -34.50 22.95
N ASP A 234 -17.42 -34.12 24.23
CA ASP A 234 -18.62 -34.13 25.08
C ASP A 234 -19.55 -32.97 24.67
N VAL A 235 -20.52 -33.26 23.80
CA VAL A 235 -21.57 -32.32 23.37
C VAL A 235 -22.29 -31.67 24.57
N GLY A 236 -22.44 -32.41 25.67
CA GLY A 236 -22.98 -31.89 26.93
C GLY A 236 -22.11 -30.78 27.48
N PHE A 237 -20.80 -30.98 27.62
CA PHE A 237 -19.84 -29.93 28.04
C PHE A 237 -19.87 -28.73 27.08
N TRP A 238 -19.78 -28.95 25.77
CA TRP A 238 -19.75 -27.86 24.78
C TRP A 238 -21.04 -27.04 24.76
N SER A 239 -22.20 -27.65 25.05
CA SER A 239 -23.46 -26.93 25.21
C SER A 239 -23.51 -26.01 26.44
N ARG A 240 -22.62 -26.23 27.43
CA ARG A 240 -22.46 -25.41 28.65
C ARG A 240 -21.37 -24.33 28.52
N ILE A 241 -21.02 -23.92 27.30
CA ILE A 241 -20.11 -22.78 27.06
C ILE A 241 -20.62 -21.49 27.71
N CYS A 242 -21.91 -21.18 27.51
CA CYS A 242 -22.60 -20.03 28.06
C CYS A 242 -23.91 -20.46 28.70
N HIS A 243 -24.25 -19.83 29.82
CA HIS A 243 -25.57 -19.86 30.45
C HIS A 243 -25.95 -18.42 30.84
N GLU A 244 -26.71 -17.73 29.97
CA GLU A 244 -27.23 -16.38 30.26
C GLU A 244 -28.48 -16.50 31.15
N PHE A 245 -28.45 -15.89 32.33
CA PHE A 245 -29.60 -15.79 33.23
C PHE A 245 -30.29 -14.42 33.03
N GLY A 246 -31.42 -14.40 32.31
CA GLY A 246 -32.14 -13.16 31.97
C GLY A 246 -33.64 -13.19 32.33
N GLY A 247 -34.15 -12.09 32.90
CA GLY A 247 -35.55 -11.98 33.30
C GLY A 247 -35.97 -10.61 33.84
N HIS A 248 -36.16 -9.64 32.93
CA HIS A 248 -36.49 -8.22 33.21
C HIS A 248 -35.36 -7.42 33.91
N SER A 249 -35.62 -6.14 34.17
CA SER A 249 -34.61 -5.09 34.42
C SER A 249 -33.73 -5.31 35.65
N GLY A 250 -32.56 -5.91 35.44
CA GLY A 250 -31.45 -6.06 36.37
C GLY A 250 -30.18 -6.42 35.60
N PRO A 251 -29.03 -6.64 36.30
CA PRO A 251 -27.80 -7.08 35.66
C PRO A 251 -27.99 -8.41 34.92
N ARG A 252 -27.27 -8.58 33.82
CA ARG A 252 -27.18 -9.86 33.10
C ARG A 252 -25.92 -10.57 33.53
N TYR A 253 -25.97 -11.89 33.66
CA TYR A 253 -24.83 -12.69 34.13
C TYR A 253 -24.43 -13.74 33.10
N ILE A 254 -23.12 -13.96 32.96
CA ILE A 254 -22.55 -15.12 32.27
C ILE A 254 -22.23 -16.22 33.28
N GLY A 255 -22.73 -17.43 33.01
CA GLY A 255 -22.26 -18.69 33.59
C GLY A 255 -21.87 -19.67 32.48
N GLY A 256 -21.52 -20.90 32.86
CA GLY A 256 -20.92 -21.87 31.94
C GLY A 256 -19.39 -21.69 31.84
N TRP A 257 -18.70 -22.59 31.13
CA TRP A 257 -17.23 -22.67 31.22
C TRP A 257 -16.48 -21.44 30.69
N LEU A 258 -17.11 -20.62 29.83
CA LEU A 258 -16.53 -19.35 29.37
C LEU A 258 -16.25 -18.36 30.51
N SER A 259 -17.02 -18.42 31.60
CA SER A 259 -16.84 -17.57 32.79
C SER A 259 -15.48 -17.73 33.47
N VAL A 260 -14.81 -18.88 33.29
CA VAL A 260 -13.48 -19.15 33.87
C VAL A 260 -12.39 -18.28 33.20
N PHE A 261 -12.66 -17.68 32.04
CA PHE A 261 -11.80 -16.68 31.41
C PHE A 261 -12.07 -15.24 31.91
N CYS A 262 -12.87 -15.07 32.97
CA CYS A 262 -13.27 -13.77 33.54
C CYS A 262 -13.16 -13.73 35.08
N VAL A 263 -12.37 -14.62 35.71
CA VAL A 263 -12.28 -14.74 37.18
C VAL A 263 -11.54 -13.58 37.86
N PHE A 264 -10.79 -12.77 37.11
CA PHE A 264 -10.19 -11.52 37.57
C PHE A 264 -10.85 -10.33 36.88
N ASP A 265 -11.23 -9.31 37.67
CA ASP A 265 -11.80 -8.07 37.15
C ASP A 265 -10.75 -7.15 36.50
N GLN A 266 -11.19 -5.99 35.99
CA GLN A 266 -10.34 -5.00 35.32
C GLN A 266 -9.22 -4.40 36.20
N VAL A 267 -9.24 -4.61 37.52
CA VAL A 267 -8.18 -4.22 38.46
C VAL A 267 -7.56 -5.43 39.16
N GLY A 268 -7.71 -6.63 38.58
CA GLY A 268 -7.07 -7.87 39.02
C GLY A 268 -7.69 -8.54 40.25
N ARG A 269 -8.83 -8.07 40.75
CA ARG A 269 -9.48 -8.66 41.93
C ARG A 269 -10.23 -9.95 41.56
N TRP A 270 -10.19 -10.92 42.47
CA TRP A 270 -10.90 -12.18 42.31
C TRP A 270 -12.42 -12.01 42.34
N GLN A 271 -13.09 -12.45 41.28
CA GLN A 271 -14.54 -12.57 41.16
C GLN A 271 -15.02 -14.00 40.84
N GLY A 272 -14.12 -14.99 40.92
CA GLY A 272 -14.42 -16.42 40.69
C GLY A 272 -15.21 -17.13 41.80
N GLU A 273 -15.92 -16.42 42.68
CA GLU A 273 -16.65 -17.04 43.78
C GLU A 273 -18.04 -17.56 43.36
N ASN A 274 -18.37 -18.79 43.77
CA ASN A 274 -19.61 -19.50 43.44
C ASN A 274 -20.84 -18.89 44.16
N SER A 275 -21.24 -17.69 43.74
CA SER A 275 -22.33 -16.90 44.29
C SER A 275 -23.71 -17.48 43.99
N ALA A 276 -24.51 -17.73 45.01
CA ALA A 276 -25.89 -18.19 44.85
C ALA A 276 -26.82 -17.01 44.51
N ILE A 277 -27.30 -16.95 43.26
CA ILE A 277 -28.23 -15.88 42.81
C ILE A 277 -29.58 -16.02 43.53
N ASN A 278 -29.93 -15.04 44.36
CA ASN A 278 -31.27 -14.91 44.93
C ASN A 278 -32.23 -14.23 43.95
N MET A 279 -33.11 -15.02 43.33
CA MET A 279 -34.21 -14.53 42.50
C MET A 279 -35.40 -14.05 43.35
N LEU A 280 -36.09 -13.00 42.90
CA LEU A 280 -37.21 -12.32 43.60
C LEU A 280 -38.46 -13.19 43.87
N ASP A 281 -38.56 -14.41 43.35
CA ASP A 281 -39.65 -15.37 43.61
C ASP A 281 -39.43 -16.21 44.89
N GLY A 282 -38.43 -15.89 45.71
CA GLY A 282 -38.18 -16.53 47.02
C GLY A 282 -37.75 -18.00 46.97
N LYS A 283 -37.58 -18.58 45.78
CA LYS A 283 -37.20 -19.99 45.55
C LYS A 283 -35.73 -20.10 45.16
N LEU A 284 -34.89 -20.50 46.11
CA LEU A 284 -33.47 -20.78 45.90
C LEU A 284 -33.28 -21.94 44.91
N ARG A 285 -33.03 -21.65 43.64
CA ARG A 285 -32.72 -22.66 42.61
C ARG A 285 -31.23 -23.00 42.59
N SER A 286 -30.77 -23.72 43.61
CA SER A 286 -29.38 -24.17 43.71
C SER A 286 -29.06 -25.28 42.67
N ARG A 287 -28.67 -24.91 41.45
CA ARG A 287 -28.05 -25.84 40.47
C ARG A 287 -27.20 -25.12 39.41
N LEU A 288 -25.93 -24.93 39.74
CA LEU A 288 -24.73 -25.09 38.90
C LEU A 288 -23.53 -24.68 39.77
N LYS A 289 -22.86 -25.66 40.40
CA LYS A 289 -21.62 -25.44 41.20
C LYS A 289 -20.34 -25.63 40.37
N GLU A 290 -20.50 -25.78 39.06
CA GLU A 290 -19.47 -26.27 38.14
C GLU A 290 -18.51 -25.16 37.67
N PHE A 291 -19.05 -23.95 37.48
CA PHE A 291 -18.33 -22.78 36.96
C PHE A 291 -18.81 -21.51 37.69
N PRO A 292 -17.98 -20.46 37.81
CA PRO A 292 -18.35 -19.20 38.43
C PRO A 292 -19.46 -18.46 37.65
N THR A 293 -19.89 -17.31 38.18
CA THR A 293 -20.89 -16.47 37.52
C THR A 293 -20.47 -15.01 37.62
N VAL A 294 -20.31 -14.35 36.48
CA VAL A 294 -19.76 -12.98 36.36
C VAL A 294 -20.82 -12.08 35.72
N SER A 295 -20.92 -10.81 36.13
CA SER A 295 -21.81 -9.84 35.48
C SER A 295 -21.32 -9.50 34.08
N MET A 296 -22.23 -9.25 33.14
CA MET A 296 -21.90 -8.70 31.82
C MET A 296 -21.21 -7.32 31.92
N ASP A 297 -21.52 -6.55 32.96
CA ASP A 297 -20.91 -5.25 33.25
C ASP A 297 -19.53 -5.36 33.93
N ASP A 298 -19.17 -6.54 34.45
CA ASP A 298 -17.90 -6.85 35.14
C ASP A 298 -16.98 -7.77 34.32
N ILE A 299 -17.27 -7.96 33.02
CA ILE A 299 -16.38 -8.67 32.08
C ILE A 299 -15.11 -7.82 31.88
N PRO A 300 -13.92 -8.35 32.16
CA PRO A 300 -12.67 -7.61 32.03
C PRO A 300 -12.30 -7.36 30.56
N PRO A 301 -11.52 -6.29 30.27
CA PRO A 301 -10.97 -6.07 28.94
C PRO A 301 -10.11 -7.26 28.51
N GLY A 302 -10.34 -7.74 27.29
CA GLY A 302 -9.57 -8.79 26.65
C GLY A 302 -8.22 -8.31 26.11
N TYR A 303 -7.61 -7.29 26.72
CA TYR A 303 -6.34 -6.69 26.32
C TYR A 303 -5.65 -6.04 27.51
N LEU A 304 -4.34 -5.81 27.35
CA LEU A 304 -3.50 -5.07 28.28
C LEU A 304 -2.80 -3.94 27.53
N THR A 305 -2.42 -2.89 28.27
CA THR A 305 -1.66 -1.74 27.77
C THR A 305 -0.32 -1.60 28.48
N VAL A 306 0.67 -1.00 27.81
CA VAL A 306 1.92 -0.58 28.44
C VAL A 306 2.41 0.75 27.84
N ASP A 307 2.78 1.67 28.72
CA ASP A 307 3.33 2.99 28.39
C ASP A 307 4.80 2.84 27.99
N VAL A 308 5.22 3.47 26.88
CA VAL A 308 6.56 3.36 26.31
C VAL A 308 7.08 4.74 25.91
N ALA A 309 8.29 5.09 26.36
CA ALA A 309 9.03 6.23 25.83
C ALA A 309 9.93 5.76 24.67
N ILE A 310 9.84 6.42 23.52
CA ILE A 310 10.58 6.10 22.29
C ILE A 310 11.52 7.26 21.96
N ASP A 311 12.80 6.97 21.76
CA ASP A 311 13.79 7.90 21.21
C ASP A 311 13.86 7.71 19.68
N ASP A 312 13.42 8.71 18.92
CA ASP A 312 13.66 8.78 17.47
C ASP A 312 14.72 9.85 17.18
N ASN A 313 15.98 9.39 17.03
CA ASN A 313 17.14 10.21 16.66
C ASN A 313 17.38 11.45 17.57
N GLY A 314 17.02 11.36 18.85
CA GLY A 314 17.16 12.41 19.86
C GLY A 314 15.88 13.17 20.18
N GLU A 315 14.74 12.84 19.54
CA GLU A 315 13.41 13.36 19.90
C GLU A 315 12.62 12.29 20.66
N MET A 316 12.13 12.63 21.86
CA MET A 316 11.44 11.69 22.76
C MET A 316 9.92 11.74 22.57
N TYR A 317 9.34 10.60 22.21
CA TYR A 317 7.90 10.40 22.04
C TYR A 317 7.33 9.50 23.14
N ASN A 318 6.20 9.89 23.73
CA ASN A 318 5.40 9.02 24.59
C ASN A 318 4.42 8.22 23.71
N ALA A 319 4.39 6.90 23.88
CA ALA A 319 3.56 5.98 23.12
C ALA A 319 2.85 4.99 24.05
N LEU A 320 1.74 4.43 23.57
CA LEU A 320 0.93 3.44 24.29
C LEU A 320 0.80 2.18 23.44
N PHE A 321 1.32 1.06 23.94
CA PHE A 321 1.23 -0.23 23.26
C PHE A 321 0.00 -1.00 23.76
N PHE A 322 -0.78 -1.57 22.83
CA PHE A 322 -1.97 -2.38 23.13
C PHE A 322 -1.75 -3.82 22.68
N GLY A 323 -2.14 -4.81 23.51
CA GLY A 323 -2.01 -6.23 23.18
C GLY A 323 -3.17 -7.07 23.71
N GLY A 324 -3.90 -7.74 22.81
CA GLY A 324 -4.98 -8.67 23.17
C GLY A 324 -6.08 -8.80 22.11
N HIS A 325 -7.18 -9.42 22.52
CA HIS A 325 -8.41 -9.61 21.76
C HIS A 325 -9.25 -8.33 21.68
N MET A 326 -8.78 -7.34 20.93
CA MET A 326 -9.51 -6.07 20.70
C MET A 326 -10.57 -6.18 19.59
N SER A 327 -10.73 -7.37 18.99
CA SER A 327 -11.71 -7.66 17.94
C SER A 327 -11.93 -9.16 17.77
N PHE A 328 -12.93 -9.52 16.97
CA PHE A 328 -13.08 -10.85 16.37
C PHE A 328 -13.49 -10.73 14.89
N GLY A 329 -13.19 -11.76 14.10
CA GLY A 329 -13.57 -11.82 12.68
C GLY A 329 -14.82 -12.67 12.45
N PHE A 330 -15.47 -12.47 11.30
CA PHE A 330 -16.55 -13.33 10.81
C PHE A 330 -16.11 -14.03 9.51
N GLU A 331 -16.45 -15.30 9.34
CA GLU A 331 -16.11 -16.09 8.14
C GLU A 331 -17.37 -16.40 7.32
N ASP A 332 -17.56 -15.68 6.21
CA ASP A 332 -18.49 -16.08 5.14
C ASP A 332 -17.82 -17.19 4.28
N PRO A 333 -18.42 -18.40 4.19
CA PRO A 333 -17.88 -19.50 3.38
C PRO A 333 -17.65 -19.15 1.91
N SER A 334 -18.43 -18.23 1.33
CA SER A 334 -18.31 -17.79 -0.05
C SER A 334 -17.12 -16.85 -0.27
N ALA A 335 -16.82 -15.99 0.70
CA ALA A 335 -15.94 -14.83 0.53
C ALA A 335 -14.52 -14.97 1.10
N SER A 336 -14.18 -16.12 1.71
CA SER A 336 -12.89 -16.29 2.42
C SER A 336 -11.65 -15.91 1.59
N SER A 337 -10.84 -15.01 2.15
CA SER A 337 -9.72 -14.36 1.46
C SER A 337 -8.64 -15.35 0.99
N ARG A 338 -8.05 -15.03 -0.19
CA ARG A 338 -7.14 -15.93 -0.94
C ARG A 338 -5.96 -16.42 -0.09
N MET A 339 -5.46 -15.54 0.78
CA MET A 339 -4.30 -15.81 1.64
C MET A 339 -4.66 -16.70 2.85
N ARG A 340 -5.89 -16.63 3.37
CA ARG A 340 -6.42 -17.55 4.39
C ARG A 340 -6.56 -18.97 3.84
N ARG A 341 -7.04 -19.12 2.59
CA ARG A 341 -7.05 -20.42 1.88
C ARG A 341 -5.63 -21.00 1.71
N ILE A 342 -4.62 -20.18 1.45
CA ILE A 342 -3.21 -20.62 1.37
C ILE A 342 -2.67 -21.02 2.76
N LYS A 343 -2.90 -20.22 3.81
CA LYS A 343 -2.51 -20.53 5.20
C LYS A 343 -3.14 -21.87 5.67
N ASN A 344 -4.42 -22.11 5.39
CA ASN A 344 -5.10 -23.36 5.75
C ASN A 344 -4.66 -24.55 4.86
N ARG A 345 -4.45 -24.36 3.55
CA ARG A 345 -3.87 -25.37 2.66
C ARG A 345 -2.45 -25.76 3.07
N SER A 346 -1.67 -24.83 3.60
CA SER A 346 -0.31 -25.05 4.13
C SER A 346 -0.28 -25.96 5.37
N ALA A 347 -1.33 -25.93 6.20
CA ALA A 347 -1.50 -26.90 7.29
C ALA A 347 -1.98 -28.25 6.75
N TYR A 348 -2.99 -28.24 5.86
CA TYR A 348 -3.56 -29.45 5.24
C TYR A 348 -2.55 -30.28 4.45
N LEU A 349 -1.64 -29.66 3.67
CA LEU A 349 -0.61 -30.38 2.91
C LEU A 349 0.38 -31.08 3.87
N ARG A 350 0.85 -30.37 4.91
CA ARG A 350 1.73 -30.93 5.95
C ARG A 350 1.14 -32.11 6.71
N THR A 351 -0.18 -32.28 6.73
CA THR A 351 -0.84 -33.44 7.36
C THR A 351 -1.18 -34.57 6.39
N ASN A 352 -1.03 -34.40 5.07
CA ASN A 352 -1.53 -35.35 4.08
C ASN A 352 -0.49 -35.81 3.02
N GLU A 353 0.72 -35.24 2.97
CA GLU A 353 1.81 -35.78 2.14
C GLU A 353 2.55 -36.92 2.87
N PRO A 354 2.66 -38.14 2.30
CA PRO A 354 3.34 -39.26 2.93
C PRO A 354 4.83 -38.98 3.13
N GLY A 355 5.28 -38.94 4.39
CA GLY A 355 6.67 -38.66 4.75
C GLY A 355 6.93 -37.22 5.24
N GLY A 356 5.98 -36.30 5.07
CA GLY A 356 6.16 -34.91 5.50
C GLY A 356 7.00 -34.06 4.53
N TRP A 357 7.71 -33.07 5.06
CA TRP A 357 8.40 -32.02 4.28
C TRP A 357 9.92 -31.97 4.55
N ASP A 358 10.56 -33.13 4.71
CA ASP A 358 12.03 -33.18 4.80
C ASP A 358 12.64 -33.16 3.40
N TYR A 359 13.28 -32.02 3.08
CA TYR A 359 14.09 -31.80 1.89
C TYR A 359 15.57 -31.74 2.32
N GLU A 360 16.08 -32.84 2.84
CA GLU A 360 17.46 -32.94 3.31
C GLU A 360 18.46 -33.07 2.15
N HIS A 361 18.01 -33.51 0.97
CA HIS A 361 18.85 -33.83 -0.17
C HIS A 361 18.34 -33.16 -1.47
N PHE A 362 19.24 -33.00 -2.45
CA PHE A 362 18.86 -32.45 -3.75
C PHE A 362 17.89 -33.36 -4.54
N ALA A 363 17.89 -34.67 -4.26
CA ALA A 363 16.95 -35.63 -4.84
C ALA A 363 15.48 -35.25 -4.55
N ASP A 364 15.19 -34.80 -3.33
CA ASP A 364 13.85 -34.43 -2.87
C ASP A 364 13.33 -33.19 -3.60
N ILE A 365 14.25 -32.25 -3.87
CA ILE A 365 13.99 -31.01 -4.63
C ILE A 365 13.75 -31.33 -6.10
N VAL A 366 14.53 -32.26 -6.69
CA VAL A 366 14.33 -32.75 -8.07
C VAL A 366 13.00 -33.49 -8.19
N ALA A 367 12.63 -34.32 -7.21
CA ALA A 367 11.34 -35.03 -7.19
C ALA A 367 10.17 -34.04 -7.14
N TRP A 368 10.18 -33.10 -6.20
CA TRP A 368 9.18 -32.03 -6.10
C TRP A 368 9.06 -31.20 -7.38
N ALA A 369 10.19 -30.94 -8.04
CA ALA A 369 10.22 -30.17 -9.28
C ALA A 369 9.67 -30.97 -10.47
N HIS A 370 9.96 -32.28 -10.52
CA HIS A 370 9.51 -33.18 -11.58
C HIS A 370 7.97 -33.28 -11.64
N GLU A 371 7.29 -33.31 -10.50
CA GLU A 371 5.82 -33.29 -10.40
C GLU A 371 5.17 -32.04 -11.04
N LYS A 372 5.91 -30.93 -11.09
CA LYS A 372 5.42 -29.59 -11.46
C LYS A 372 6.00 -29.11 -12.79
N ARG A 373 6.70 -30.00 -13.50
CA ARG A 373 7.45 -29.75 -14.73
C ARG A 373 6.52 -29.41 -15.90
N CYS A 374 6.74 -28.24 -16.51
CA CYS A 374 5.93 -27.73 -17.62
C CYS A 374 6.83 -27.43 -18.83
N GLU A 375 7.21 -28.47 -19.57
CA GLU A 375 8.13 -28.37 -20.72
C GLU A 375 7.44 -28.66 -22.08
N SER A 376 6.14 -28.34 -22.20
CA SER A 376 5.45 -28.35 -23.50
C SER A 376 4.26 -27.39 -23.55
N LYS A 377 3.90 -26.94 -24.76
CA LYS A 377 2.70 -26.13 -25.02
C LYS A 377 1.41 -26.81 -24.56
N VAL A 378 1.35 -28.15 -24.65
CA VAL A 378 0.24 -28.98 -24.14
C VAL A 378 0.20 -28.96 -22.60
N ALA A 379 1.35 -29.09 -21.91
CA ALA A 379 1.40 -29.00 -20.45
C ALA A 379 1.05 -27.58 -19.94
N PHE A 380 1.36 -26.56 -20.74
CA PHE A 380 1.04 -25.17 -20.46
C PHE A 380 -0.45 -24.87 -20.66
N PHE A 381 -1.00 -25.01 -21.87
CA PHE A 381 -2.42 -24.67 -22.13
C PHE A 381 -3.37 -25.78 -21.69
N GLY A 382 -3.07 -27.03 -22.05
CA GLY A 382 -4.00 -28.16 -22.06
C GLY A 382 -4.25 -28.63 -23.49
N ASP A 383 -5.32 -29.40 -23.68
CA ASP A 383 -5.71 -29.91 -25.00
C ASP A 383 -6.26 -28.79 -25.90
N GLU A 384 -6.89 -27.76 -25.31
CA GLU A 384 -7.34 -26.53 -25.98
C GLU A 384 -6.19 -25.53 -26.14
N ILE A 385 -5.23 -25.84 -27.03
CA ILE A 385 -4.18 -24.89 -27.41
C ILE A 385 -4.77 -23.77 -28.28
N PRO A 386 -4.50 -22.47 -27.97
CA PRO A 386 -4.94 -21.35 -28.80
C PRO A 386 -4.40 -21.42 -30.23
N ALA A 387 -5.28 -21.17 -31.21
CA ALA A 387 -4.95 -21.26 -32.64
C ALA A 387 -4.17 -20.04 -33.18
N SER A 388 -4.11 -18.94 -32.44
CA SER A 388 -3.34 -17.74 -32.76
C SER A 388 -2.63 -17.19 -31.54
N GLU A 389 -1.55 -16.44 -31.76
CA GLU A 389 -0.80 -15.75 -30.69
C GLU A 389 -1.65 -14.67 -29.98
N ASP A 390 -2.65 -14.11 -30.66
CA ASP A 390 -3.57 -13.12 -30.08
C ASP A 390 -4.64 -13.75 -29.18
N ASP A 391 -4.97 -15.03 -29.40
CA ASP A 391 -5.85 -15.81 -28.52
C ASP A 391 -5.15 -16.27 -27.23
N MET A 392 -3.81 -16.30 -27.19
CA MET A 392 -3.04 -16.83 -26.06
C MET A 392 -3.19 -16.02 -24.78
N VAL A 393 -3.07 -14.68 -24.85
CA VAL A 393 -3.25 -13.82 -23.67
C VAL A 393 -4.70 -13.91 -23.13
N PRO A 394 -5.76 -13.83 -23.96
CA PRO A 394 -7.13 -14.13 -23.57
C PRO A 394 -7.33 -15.55 -23.00
N ALA A 395 -6.67 -16.59 -23.54
CA ALA A 395 -6.77 -17.94 -23.01
C ALA A 395 -6.17 -18.05 -21.60
N ILE A 396 -4.97 -17.52 -21.38
CA ILE A 396 -4.34 -17.41 -20.05
C ILE A 396 -5.21 -16.55 -19.11
N ALA A 397 -5.84 -15.49 -19.62
CA ALA A 397 -6.75 -14.66 -18.86
C ALA A 397 -7.95 -15.49 -18.32
N ARG A 398 -8.57 -16.30 -19.19
CA ARG A 398 -9.73 -17.17 -18.93
C ARG A 398 -9.43 -18.42 -18.09
N MET A 399 -8.16 -18.85 -17.95
CA MET A 399 -7.81 -20.02 -17.14
C MET A 399 -8.31 -19.89 -15.69
N GLN A 400 -8.85 -20.99 -15.14
CA GLN A 400 -9.29 -21.03 -13.74
C GLN A 400 -8.15 -20.60 -12.79
N PRO A 401 -8.42 -19.79 -11.74
CA PRO A 401 -7.40 -19.27 -10.84
C PRO A 401 -6.47 -20.32 -10.21
N GLY A 402 -6.94 -21.56 -10.00
CA GLY A 402 -6.09 -22.66 -9.51
C GLY A 402 -4.99 -23.04 -10.51
N ARG A 403 -5.34 -23.25 -11.78
CA ARG A 403 -4.43 -23.64 -12.88
C ARG A 403 -3.57 -22.46 -13.36
N LYS A 404 -4.12 -21.25 -13.34
CA LYS A 404 -3.44 -20.00 -13.75
C LYS A 404 -2.32 -19.61 -12.78
N ASN A 405 -2.55 -19.79 -11.48
CA ASN A 405 -1.63 -19.46 -10.39
C ASN A 405 -0.81 -20.66 -9.91
N GLU A 406 -0.89 -21.81 -10.59
CA GLU A 406 -0.13 -23.00 -10.23
C GLU A 406 1.38 -22.75 -10.39
N VAL A 407 2.18 -23.19 -9.41
CA VAL A 407 3.64 -23.15 -9.52
C VAL A 407 4.07 -24.21 -10.52
N ILE A 408 4.56 -23.78 -11.67
CA ILE A 408 5.17 -24.63 -12.68
C ILE A 408 6.68 -24.49 -12.64
N VAL A 409 7.39 -25.60 -12.88
CA VAL A 409 8.84 -25.63 -13.07
C VAL A 409 9.14 -25.62 -14.56
N LEU A 410 9.96 -24.67 -14.98
CA LEU A 410 10.37 -24.49 -16.38
C LEU A 410 11.70 -25.21 -16.68
N LYS A 411 12.61 -25.25 -15.69
CA LYS A 411 13.89 -25.96 -15.78
C LYS A 411 14.46 -26.30 -14.39
N THR A 412 15.14 -27.42 -14.28
CA THR A 412 16.04 -27.77 -13.17
C THR A 412 17.45 -28.00 -13.71
N PHE A 413 18.47 -27.47 -13.02
CA PHE A 413 19.87 -27.67 -13.39
C PHE A 413 20.77 -27.79 -12.17
N THR A 414 21.96 -28.38 -12.35
CA THR A 414 22.99 -28.54 -11.31
C THR A 414 24.35 -28.09 -11.85
N HIS A 415 25.14 -27.43 -11.02
CA HIS A 415 26.50 -27.01 -11.36
C HIS A 415 27.44 -27.08 -10.15
N GLU A 416 28.73 -27.32 -10.39
CA GLU A 416 29.76 -27.22 -9.36
C GLU A 416 30.18 -25.76 -9.13
N TYR A 417 30.44 -25.42 -7.88
CA TYR A 417 31.00 -24.13 -7.46
C TYR A 417 31.98 -24.33 -6.29
N ALA A 418 32.78 -23.31 -5.99
CA ALA A 418 33.59 -23.29 -4.78
C ALA A 418 32.77 -22.71 -3.62
N ASP A 419 32.73 -23.39 -2.48
CA ASP A 419 32.02 -22.93 -1.29
C ASP A 419 32.76 -21.77 -0.57
N GLU A 420 32.19 -21.28 0.54
CA GLU A 420 32.80 -20.21 1.37
C GLU A 420 34.20 -20.56 1.93
N ARG A 421 34.66 -21.81 1.78
CA ARG A 421 35.97 -22.32 2.22
C ARG A 421 36.88 -22.72 1.05
N GLY A 422 36.43 -22.52 -0.19
CA GLY A 422 37.14 -22.94 -1.40
C GLY A 422 37.05 -24.44 -1.72
N GLY A 423 36.17 -25.18 -1.04
CA GLY A 423 35.92 -26.59 -1.33
C GLY A 423 34.95 -26.79 -2.50
N PRO A 424 35.07 -27.89 -3.27
CA PRO A 424 34.12 -28.20 -4.33
C PRO A 424 32.74 -28.54 -3.74
N ALA A 425 31.68 -27.91 -4.27
CA ALA A 425 30.31 -28.13 -3.85
C ALA A 425 29.34 -28.07 -5.03
N THR A 426 28.36 -28.96 -5.05
CA THR A 426 27.26 -28.92 -6.02
C THR A 426 26.19 -27.89 -5.59
N SER A 427 25.75 -27.08 -6.54
CA SER A 427 24.57 -26.22 -6.48
C SER A 427 23.46 -26.81 -7.35
N ILE A 428 22.21 -26.65 -6.93
CA ILE A 428 21.01 -26.90 -7.74
C ILE A 428 20.24 -25.59 -7.93
N GLY A 429 19.74 -25.38 -9.14
CA GLY A 429 18.86 -24.27 -9.50
C GLY A 429 17.53 -24.78 -10.05
N VAL A 430 16.44 -24.14 -9.63
CA VAL A 430 15.06 -24.45 -10.07
C VAL A 430 14.42 -23.17 -10.58
N VAL A 431 14.13 -23.12 -11.89
CA VAL A 431 13.42 -22.00 -12.53
C VAL A 431 11.91 -22.26 -12.43
N THR A 432 11.20 -21.37 -11.76
CA THR A 432 9.77 -21.50 -11.44
C THR A 432 8.97 -20.31 -11.97
N SER A 433 7.70 -20.55 -12.31
CA SER A 433 6.76 -19.50 -12.74
C SER A 433 5.32 -19.97 -12.49
N SER A 434 4.34 -19.28 -13.08
CA SER A 434 2.98 -19.77 -13.28
C SER A 434 2.50 -19.40 -14.67
N ARG A 435 1.42 -20.02 -15.13
CA ARG A 435 0.81 -19.70 -16.44
C ARG A 435 0.41 -18.22 -16.53
N GLY A 436 -0.01 -17.62 -15.41
CA GLY A 436 -0.29 -16.19 -15.32
C GLY A 436 0.94 -15.29 -15.47
N LEU A 437 2.08 -15.65 -14.86
CA LEU A 437 3.32 -14.86 -14.97
C LEU A 437 4.02 -15.02 -16.33
N MET A 438 3.98 -16.22 -16.93
CA MET A 438 4.41 -16.38 -18.33
C MET A 438 3.48 -15.62 -19.29
N GLY A 439 2.19 -15.49 -18.94
CA GLY A 439 1.28 -14.55 -19.60
C GLY A 439 1.71 -13.08 -19.47
N ASN A 440 2.31 -12.68 -18.34
CA ASN A 440 2.91 -11.34 -18.23
C ASN A 440 4.10 -11.16 -19.17
N MET A 441 4.93 -12.19 -19.38
CA MET A 441 6.05 -12.14 -20.32
C MET A 441 5.57 -11.95 -21.76
N LEU A 442 4.62 -12.76 -22.23
CA LEU A 442 4.03 -12.59 -23.56
C LEU A 442 3.42 -11.18 -23.74
N ARG A 443 2.75 -10.68 -22.70
CA ARG A 443 2.23 -9.31 -22.70
C ARG A 443 3.33 -8.27 -22.79
N CYS A 444 4.45 -8.41 -22.07
CA CYS A 444 5.57 -7.48 -22.19
C CYS A 444 6.19 -7.51 -23.60
N ILE A 445 6.36 -8.69 -24.22
CA ILE A 445 6.83 -8.82 -25.60
C ILE A 445 5.91 -8.05 -26.56
N LYS A 446 4.59 -8.31 -26.50
CA LYS A 446 3.59 -7.63 -27.35
C LYS A 446 3.40 -6.14 -27.06
N ASP A 447 3.42 -5.74 -25.79
CA ASP A 447 3.18 -4.36 -25.37
C ASP A 447 4.43 -3.47 -25.49
N GLN A 448 5.65 -4.00 -25.40
CA GLN A 448 6.87 -3.19 -25.50
C GLN A 448 7.50 -3.21 -26.88
N GLU A 449 7.21 -4.20 -27.73
CA GLU A 449 7.67 -4.25 -29.12
C GLU A 449 9.21 -4.13 -29.18
N THR A 450 9.76 -3.13 -29.87
CA THR A 450 11.22 -2.87 -29.94
C THR A 450 11.82 -2.25 -28.68
N ASP A 451 11.00 -1.83 -27.71
CA ASP A 451 11.42 -1.13 -26.49
C ASP A 451 11.51 -2.08 -25.27
N LEU A 452 11.64 -3.40 -25.50
CA LEU A 452 11.51 -4.43 -24.46
C LEU A 452 12.64 -4.37 -23.41
N LEU A 453 12.25 -4.13 -22.16
CA LEU A 453 13.13 -4.13 -20.99
C LEU A 453 13.07 -5.47 -20.24
N VAL A 454 14.22 -6.02 -19.88
CA VAL A 454 14.38 -7.06 -18.84
C VAL A 454 15.09 -6.48 -17.61
N SER A 455 14.75 -6.98 -16.42
CA SER A 455 15.47 -6.68 -15.17
C SER A 455 15.43 -7.89 -14.22
N SER A 456 16.55 -8.14 -13.53
CA SER A 456 16.72 -9.23 -12.57
C SER A 456 17.60 -8.82 -11.38
N ASP A 457 17.28 -9.35 -10.19
CA ASP A 457 17.94 -9.03 -8.91
C ASP A 457 17.78 -10.19 -7.90
N GLY A 458 18.73 -10.34 -6.97
CA GLY A 458 18.84 -11.42 -5.99
C GLY A 458 18.34 -11.08 -4.58
N THR A 459 17.30 -11.76 -4.11
CA THR A 459 16.78 -11.62 -2.73
C THR A 459 17.42 -12.61 -1.75
N TYR A 460 18.52 -12.17 -1.12
CA TYR A 460 19.38 -12.90 -0.17
C TYR A 460 18.78 -13.43 1.16
N LYS A 461 17.45 -13.41 1.39
CA LYS A 461 16.90 -13.54 2.78
C LYS A 461 15.71 -14.48 3.01
N LEU A 462 15.28 -15.24 1.99
CA LEU A 462 14.13 -16.15 2.16
C LEU A 462 14.50 -17.50 2.81
N HIS A 463 15.69 -18.04 2.54
CA HIS A 463 16.15 -19.33 3.07
C HIS A 463 17.14 -19.16 4.26
N PHE A 464 17.20 -20.14 5.16
CA PHE A 464 18.16 -20.16 6.27
C PHE A 464 19.58 -20.55 5.83
N GLY A 465 19.71 -21.47 4.85
CA GLY A 465 20.97 -22.12 4.48
C GLY A 465 21.68 -21.54 3.25
N GLN A 466 21.76 -20.21 3.10
CA GLN A 466 22.42 -19.52 1.97
C GLN A 466 21.86 -19.90 0.58
N TRP A 467 20.55 -19.73 0.34
CA TRP A 467 19.98 -19.82 -1.02
C TRP A 467 19.34 -18.48 -1.41
N THR A 468 19.60 -18.04 -2.63
CA THR A 468 19.00 -16.83 -3.21
C THR A 468 17.71 -17.20 -3.96
N LEU A 469 16.69 -16.36 -3.82
CA LEU A 469 15.62 -16.26 -4.82
C LEU A 469 15.99 -15.10 -5.75
N VAL A 470 16.23 -15.40 -7.02
CA VAL A 470 16.44 -14.40 -8.08
C VAL A 470 15.11 -14.15 -8.77
N ASP A 471 14.70 -12.89 -8.78
CA ASP A 471 13.47 -12.43 -9.41
C ASP A 471 13.80 -11.95 -10.82
N VAL A 472 12.97 -12.27 -11.83
CA VAL A 472 13.16 -11.77 -13.20
C VAL A 472 11.84 -11.37 -13.85
N GLY A 473 11.88 -10.27 -14.60
CA GLY A 473 10.72 -9.72 -15.27
C GLY A 473 11.03 -8.43 -16.04
N SER A 474 10.00 -7.62 -16.25
CA SER A 474 10.09 -6.31 -16.90
C SER A 474 9.54 -5.22 -15.99
N THR A 475 9.40 -4.00 -16.50
CA THR A 475 8.63 -2.94 -15.85
C THR A 475 7.57 -2.37 -16.78
N ARG A 476 6.56 -1.72 -16.22
CA ARG A 476 5.55 -0.95 -16.96
C ARG A 476 5.33 0.40 -16.30
N MET A 477 5.01 1.41 -17.08
CA MET A 477 4.67 2.73 -16.53
C MET A 477 3.20 2.77 -16.09
N VAL A 478 2.95 3.28 -14.89
CA VAL A 478 1.62 3.43 -14.30
C VAL A 478 1.46 4.86 -13.78
N TYR A 479 0.29 5.47 -13.97
CA TYR A 479 -0.05 6.74 -13.33
C TYR A 479 -0.87 6.47 -12.06
N SER A 480 -0.32 6.79 -10.88
CA SER A 480 -0.96 6.59 -9.58
C SER A 480 -0.65 7.76 -8.65
N GLU A 481 -1.57 8.08 -7.72
CA GLU A 481 -1.43 9.16 -6.72
C GLU A 481 -1.00 10.54 -7.29
N GLY A 482 -1.30 10.79 -8.57
CA GLY A 482 -0.92 12.02 -9.26
C GLY A 482 0.46 12.03 -9.93
N LYS A 483 1.16 10.88 -9.99
CA LYS A 483 2.52 10.73 -10.52
C LYS A 483 2.62 9.53 -11.49
N SER A 484 3.47 9.63 -12.50
CA SER A 484 3.98 8.45 -13.21
C SER A 484 5.01 7.73 -12.36
N VAL A 485 4.89 6.41 -12.25
CA VAL A 485 5.83 5.50 -11.58
C VAL A 485 6.07 4.28 -12.46
N SER A 486 7.27 3.70 -12.40
CA SER A 486 7.53 2.38 -12.98
C SER A 486 7.17 1.29 -11.95
N SER A 487 6.40 0.30 -12.38
CA SER A 487 6.03 -0.89 -11.62
C SER A 487 6.75 -2.09 -12.21
N PHE A 488 7.35 -2.93 -11.38
CA PHE A 488 7.86 -4.23 -11.83
C PHE A 488 6.70 -5.13 -12.30
N VAL A 489 7.02 -6.08 -13.17
CA VAL A 489 6.12 -7.07 -13.75
C VAL A 489 6.89 -8.40 -13.80
N PRO A 490 6.76 -9.28 -12.80
CA PRO A 490 7.51 -10.53 -12.75
C PRO A 490 7.04 -11.52 -13.82
N TRP A 491 7.99 -12.32 -14.30
CA TRP A 491 7.80 -13.40 -15.28
C TRP A 491 8.16 -14.76 -14.69
N ALA A 492 9.25 -14.86 -13.93
CA ALA A 492 9.73 -16.09 -13.32
C ALA A 492 10.58 -15.80 -12.07
N TYR A 493 10.89 -16.87 -11.32
CA TYR A 493 11.79 -16.86 -10.18
C TYR A 493 12.74 -18.06 -10.23
N LEU A 494 14.04 -17.81 -10.10
CA LEU A 494 15.05 -18.85 -9.92
C LEU A 494 15.34 -19.01 -8.43
N PHE A 495 15.13 -20.21 -7.89
CA PHE A 495 15.61 -20.57 -6.55
C PHE A 495 16.91 -21.37 -6.70
N VAL A 496 18.02 -20.86 -6.15
CA VAL A 496 19.36 -21.42 -6.36
C VAL A 496 20.26 -21.29 -5.13
N ARG A 497 21.15 -22.25 -4.92
CA ARG A 497 22.13 -22.22 -3.81
C ARG A 497 23.35 -21.35 -4.09
N SER A 498 23.85 -21.34 -5.32
CA SER A 498 24.96 -20.51 -5.77
C SER A 498 24.50 -19.55 -6.86
N GLU A 499 24.59 -18.25 -6.57
CA GLU A 499 24.24 -17.16 -7.48
C GLU A 499 25.47 -16.79 -8.33
N CYS A 500 25.50 -17.25 -9.58
CA CYS A 500 26.67 -17.16 -10.46
C CYS A 500 26.27 -16.92 -11.93
N GLN A 501 27.23 -16.63 -12.81
CA GLN A 501 26.93 -16.40 -14.25
C GLN A 501 26.16 -17.57 -14.86
N HIS A 502 26.59 -18.81 -14.61
CA HIS A 502 25.89 -19.99 -15.11
C HIS A 502 24.43 -20.08 -14.63
N ALA A 503 24.15 -19.71 -13.38
CA ALA A 503 22.79 -19.69 -12.85
C ALA A 503 21.89 -18.65 -13.55
N TYR A 504 22.43 -17.46 -13.84
CA TYR A 504 21.74 -16.43 -14.62
C TYR A 504 21.60 -16.83 -16.11
N ALA A 505 22.60 -17.45 -16.72
CA ALA A 505 22.53 -17.91 -18.10
C ALA A 505 21.46 -19.00 -18.26
N GLN A 506 21.39 -19.95 -17.33
CA GLN A 506 20.33 -20.96 -17.28
C GLN A 506 18.93 -20.36 -17.06
N LEU A 507 18.81 -19.22 -16.37
CA LEU A 507 17.54 -18.50 -16.24
C LEU A 507 17.14 -17.84 -17.57
N ASN A 508 18.06 -17.14 -18.23
CA ASN A 508 17.82 -16.43 -19.49
C ASN A 508 17.47 -17.40 -20.62
N GLU A 509 18.26 -18.46 -20.81
CA GLU A 509 17.99 -19.57 -21.75
C GLU A 509 16.59 -20.18 -21.52
N THR A 510 16.21 -20.37 -20.25
CA THR A 510 14.89 -20.90 -19.90
C THR A 510 13.77 -19.94 -20.29
N LEU A 511 13.95 -18.63 -20.14
CA LEU A 511 12.96 -17.63 -20.53
C LEU A 511 12.78 -17.56 -22.05
N THR A 512 13.87 -17.47 -22.82
CA THR A 512 13.81 -17.43 -24.29
C THR A 512 13.15 -18.68 -24.84
N ARG A 513 13.62 -19.86 -24.39
CA ARG A 513 13.04 -21.14 -24.79
C ARG A 513 11.58 -21.27 -24.38
N SER A 514 11.16 -20.71 -23.24
CA SER A 514 9.75 -20.74 -22.82
C SER A 514 8.87 -19.78 -23.62
N ALA A 515 9.40 -18.65 -24.09
CA ALA A 515 8.69 -17.74 -24.97
C ALA A 515 8.39 -18.41 -26.32
N GLU A 516 9.38 -19.08 -26.91
CA GLU A 516 9.23 -19.87 -28.12
C GLU A 516 8.28 -21.07 -27.89
N LEU A 517 8.57 -21.91 -26.90
CA LEU A 517 7.86 -23.17 -26.65
C LEU A 517 6.38 -23.01 -26.29
N PHE A 518 6.01 -21.95 -25.55
CA PHE A 518 4.62 -21.73 -25.17
C PHE A 518 3.90 -20.79 -26.13
N PHE A 519 4.58 -19.79 -26.69
CA PHE A 519 3.92 -18.68 -27.38
C PHE A 519 4.33 -18.48 -28.85
N ASP A 520 5.25 -19.29 -29.37
CA ASP A 520 5.87 -19.13 -30.69
C ASP A 520 6.58 -17.77 -30.85
N ALA A 521 6.93 -17.10 -29.74
CA ALA A 521 7.38 -15.72 -29.70
C ALA A 521 8.89 -15.59 -29.38
N ARG A 522 9.63 -14.76 -30.13
CA ARG A 522 11.04 -14.44 -29.83
C ARG A 522 11.12 -13.49 -28.63
N LEU A 523 11.72 -13.94 -27.53
CA LEU A 523 12.19 -13.03 -26.48
C LEU A 523 13.48 -12.36 -26.95
N SER A 524 13.42 -11.05 -27.22
CA SER A 524 14.57 -10.26 -27.68
C SER A 524 14.57 -8.90 -26.97
N PRO A 525 15.17 -8.80 -25.76
CA PRO A 525 15.25 -7.54 -25.04
C PRO A 525 16.11 -6.52 -25.78
N ASP A 526 15.65 -5.29 -25.87
CA ASP A 526 16.44 -4.15 -26.36
C ASP A 526 17.31 -3.56 -25.22
N VAL A 527 16.87 -3.75 -23.97
CA VAL A 527 17.52 -3.23 -22.76
C VAL A 527 17.49 -4.28 -21.64
N VAL A 528 18.62 -4.43 -20.91
CA VAL A 528 18.68 -5.20 -19.66
C VAL A 528 19.16 -4.30 -18.53
N CYS A 529 18.30 -4.01 -17.54
CA CYS A 529 18.67 -3.21 -16.37
C CYS A 529 19.03 -4.09 -15.18
N MET A 530 20.33 -4.07 -14.86
CA MET A 530 20.99 -4.95 -13.91
C MET A 530 21.65 -4.16 -12.79
N ASP A 531 22.03 -4.87 -11.73
CA ASP A 531 22.95 -4.35 -10.75
C ASP A 531 24.41 -4.50 -11.21
N HIS A 532 25.33 -3.84 -10.49
CA HIS A 532 26.76 -3.82 -10.81
C HIS A 532 27.42 -5.18 -10.53
N ALA A 533 27.11 -6.17 -11.37
CA ALA A 533 27.42 -7.58 -11.17
C ALA A 533 27.79 -8.25 -12.52
N PRO A 534 29.09 -8.52 -12.78
CA PRO A 534 29.54 -9.13 -14.05
C PRO A 534 28.83 -10.45 -14.39
N ALA A 535 28.44 -11.23 -13.36
CA ALA A 535 27.69 -12.47 -13.53
C ALA A 535 26.33 -12.28 -14.21
N ILE A 536 25.60 -11.20 -13.89
CA ILE A 536 24.30 -10.88 -14.50
C ILE A 536 24.53 -10.35 -15.91
N ARG A 537 25.49 -9.43 -16.07
CA ARG A 537 25.84 -8.81 -17.35
C ARG A 537 26.22 -9.84 -18.42
N ASN A 538 27.18 -10.69 -18.10
CA ASN A 538 27.72 -11.65 -19.06
C ASN A 538 26.64 -12.69 -19.44
N ALA A 539 25.89 -13.20 -18.46
CA ALA A 539 24.77 -14.11 -18.72
C ALA A 539 23.63 -13.50 -19.55
N ALA A 540 23.43 -12.18 -19.47
CA ALA A 540 22.46 -11.48 -20.30
C ALA A 540 22.95 -11.34 -21.75
N LEU A 541 24.23 -11.01 -21.95
CA LEU A 541 24.84 -10.85 -23.28
C LEU A 541 25.22 -12.18 -23.96
N GLU A 542 25.28 -13.27 -23.19
CA GLU A 542 25.45 -14.65 -23.68
C GLU A 542 24.17 -15.20 -24.35
N GLU A 543 23.01 -14.69 -23.96
CA GLU A 543 21.69 -15.06 -24.49
C GLU A 543 21.09 -13.98 -25.42
N TRP A 544 21.33 -12.70 -25.12
CA TRP A 544 20.78 -11.53 -25.81
C TRP A 544 21.91 -10.55 -26.16
N ASP A 545 22.73 -10.91 -27.16
CA ASP A 545 23.92 -10.17 -27.59
C ASP A 545 23.62 -8.76 -28.15
N GLU A 546 22.46 -8.58 -28.79
CA GLU A 546 21.97 -7.29 -29.29
C GLU A 546 21.51 -6.33 -28.16
N ALA A 547 21.32 -6.81 -26.92
CA ALA A 547 20.67 -6.05 -25.85
C ALA A 547 21.62 -5.05 -25.15
N ARG A 548 21.14 -3.85 -24.82
CA ARG A 548 21.94 -2.83 -24.13
C ARG A 548 21.92 -3.01 -22.60
N PRO A 549 23.07 -3.28 -21.94
CA PRO A 549 23.13 -3.40 -20.49
C PRO A 549 23.11 -2.02 -19.82
N LEU A 550 22.32 -1.86 -18.77
CA LEU A 550 22.23 -0.64 -17.94
C LEU A 550 22.59 -0.93 -16.49
N ASP A 551 23.65 -0.31 -15.99
CA ASP A 551 24.03 -0.35 -14.58
C ASP A 551 23.12 0.56 -13.74
N CYS A 552 22.57 0.01 -12.67
CA CYS A 552 21.64 0.67 -11.76
C CYS A 552 22.27 1.92 -11.11
N TRP A 553 21.90 3.13 -11.53
CA TRP A 553 22.40 4.39 -10.95
C TRP A 553 22.27 4.46 -9.40
N PRO A 554 21.13 4.06 -8.78
CA PRO A 554 21.01 3.94 -7.32
C PRO A 554 21.98 2.98 -6.64
N HIS A 555 22.64 2.07 -7.37
CA HIS A 555 23.68 1.17 -6.88
C HIS A 555 25.09 1.67 -7.24
N CYS A 556 25.32 2.17 -8.46
CA CYS A 556 26.56 2.88 -8.84
C CYS A 556 26.92 3.98 -7.81
N ILE A 557 26.02 4.94 -7.53
CA ILE A 557 26.30 6.01 -6.55
C ILE A 557 26.49 5.47 -5.11
N ARG A 558 25.79 4.38 -4.76
CA ARG A 558 25.83 3.73 -3.44
C ARG A 558 27.15 2.98 -3.24
N ASN A 559 27.70 2.39 -4.29
CA ASN A 559 28.97 1.65 -4.29
C ASN A 559 30.17 2.59 -4.40
N ALA A 560 30.10 3.62 -5.24
CA ALA A 560 31.07 4.72 -5.28
C ALA A 560 31.24 5.41 -3.91
N ARG A 561 30.20 5.43 -3.07
CA ARG A 561 30.30 5.91 -1.67
C ARG A 561 31.03 4.94 -0.74
N LYS A 562 31.08 3.64 -1.05
CA LYS A 562 31.84 2.63 -0.27
C LYS A 562 33.34 2.76 -0.55
N THR A 563 33.72 3.00 -1.80
CA THR A 563 35.13 3.15 -2.24
C THR A 563 35.78 4.48 -1.85
N ARG A 564 35.07 5.36 -1.14
CA ARG A 564 35.57 6.66 -0.62
C ARG A 564 36.85 6.56 0.22
N SER A 565 37.21 5.38 0.74
CA SER A 565 38.49 5.15 1.42
C SER A 565 39.71 5.13 0.49
N LYS A 566 39.50 5.24 -0.83
CA LYS A 566 40.54 5.51 -1.84
C LYS A 566 40.79 7.01 -2.05
N LEU A 567 40.04 7.90 -1.36
CA LEU A 567 40.27 9.34 -1.38
C LEU A 567 41.38 9.73 -0.40
N ASN A 568 42.17 10.72 -0.78
CA ASN A 568 43.27 11.31 -0.01
C ASN A 568 42.79 12.41 0.94
N VAL A 569 41.68 13.10 0.64
CA VAL A 569 41.15 14.19 1.48
C VAL A 569 39.75 13.86 2.04
N ASP A 570 39.65 13.85 3.37
CA ASP A 570 38.40 13.59 4.07
C ASP A 570 37.28 14.56 3.65
N GLY A 571 36.11 13.99 3.36
CA GLY A 571 34.91 14.75 2.97
C GLY A 571 34.78 15.04 1.46
N GLN A 572 35.83 14.87 0.65
CA GLN A 572 35.76 15.15 -0.81
C GLN A 572 34.65 14.38 -1.53
N TYR A 573 34.26 13.21 -1.04
CA TYR A 573 33.14 12.46 -1.61
C TYR A 573 31.84 13.29 -1.64
N GLU A 574 31.49 13.96 -0.54
CA GLU A 574 30.24 14.73 -0.44
C GLU A 574 30.37 16.13 -1.07
N ALA A 575 31.58 16.71 -1.05
CA ALA A 575 31.87 18.06 -1.54
C ALA A 575 32.06 18.14 -3.07
N MET A 576 32.74 17.17 -3.67
CA MET A 576 33.16 17.17 -5.07
C MET A 576 32.61 15.96 -5.85
N ILE A 577 32.96 14.73 -5.43
CA ILE A 577 32.66 13.52 -6.22
C ILE A 577 31.16 13.35 -6.45
N LYS A 578 30.35 13.37 -5.38
CA LYS A 578 28.91 13.15 -5.43
C LYS A 578 28.17 14.20 -6.26
N PRO A 579 28.41 15.52 -6.14
CA PRO A 579 27.93 16.51 -7.10
C PRO A 579 28.31 16.18 -8.55
N HIS A 580 29.57 15.80 -8.81
CA HIS A 580 30.04 15.51 -10.17
C HIS A 580 29.35 14.26 -10.76
N LEU A 581 29.14 13.20 -9.96
CA LEU A 581 28.35 12.02 -10.35
C LEU A 581 26.91 12.37 -10.74
N HIS A 582 26.27 13.33 -10.05
CA HIS A 582 24.93 13.80 -10.42
C HIS A 582 24.93 14.55 -11.76
N LEU A 583 26.00 15.27 -12.09
CA LEU A 583 26.15 15.91 -13.40
C LEU A 583 26.36 14.86 -14.51
N LEU A 584 27.19 13.84 -14.28
CA LEU A 584 27.38 12.71 -15.19
C LEU A 584 26.09 11.92 -15.44
N HIS A 585 25.32 11.61 -14.39
CA HIS A 585 24.01 10.93 -14.54
C HIS A 585 23.03 11.75 -15.40
N LEU A 586 23.16 13.08 -15.42
CA LEU A 586 22.34 13.98 -16.25
C LEU A 586 22.88 14.16 -17.69
N ALA A 587 23.94 13.47 -18.10
CA ALA A 587 24.44 13.51 -19.48
C ALA A 587 23.34 13.17 -20.51
N ARG A 588 23.36 13.88 -21.64
CA ARG A 588 22.26 13.88 -22.61
C ARG A 588 22.22 12.66 -23.52
N ASN A 589 23.39 12.10 -23.84
CA ASN A 589 23.59 10.83 -24.56
C ASN A 589 24.96 10.26 -24.16
N SER A 590 25.26 9.02 -24.56
CA SER A 590 26.50 8.33 -24.18
C SER A 590 27.75 9.07 -24.66
N LYS A 591 27.75 9.59 -25.90
CA LYS A 591 28.87 10.39 -26.43
C LYS A 591 29.20 11.62 -25.57
N GLN A 592 28.20 12.28 -24.98
CA GLN A 592 28.41 13.37 -24.03
C GLN A 592 28.84 12.83 -22.65
N PHE A 593 28.27 11.71 -22.20
CA PHE A 593 28.65 11.05 -20.96
C PHE A 593 30.15 10.68 -20.96
N ASP A 594 30.66 10.04 -22.02
CA ASP A 594 32.05 9.59 -22.14
C ASP A 594 33.05 10.74 -21.95
N VAL A 595 32.78 11.88 -22.58
CA VAL A 595 33.69 13.05 -22.53
C VAL A 595 33.54 13.86 -21.24
N LEU A 596 32.34 13.90 -20.63
CA LEU A 596 32.18 14.43 -19.28
C LEU A 596 32.87 13.51 -18.27
N GLY A 597 32.75 12.19 -18.40
CA GLY A 597 33.44 11.20 -17.57
C GLY A 597 34.96 11.41 -17.61
N LYS A 598 35.55 11.49 -18.81
CA LYS A 598 36.97 11.81 -19.02
C LYS A 598 37.39 13.19 -18.49
N SER A 599 36.45 14.12 -18.35
CA SER A 599 36.70 15.43 -17.72
C SER A 599 36.66 15.36 -16.19
N ALA A 600 35.76 14.57 -15.61
CA ALA A 600 35.71 14.29 -14.17
C ALA A 600 36.98 13.54 -13.74
N ILE A 601 37.29 12.45 -14.46
CA ILE A 601 38.63 12.06 -14.95
C ILE A 601 39.80 12.91 -14.46
N ALA A 602 40.24 13.80 -15.37
CA ALA A 602 41.33 14.73 -15.14
C ALA A 602 41.09 15.64 -13.93
N PHE A 603 39.89 16.21 -13.76
CA PHE A 603 39.63 17.18 -12.67
C PHE A 603 39.87 16.59 -11.27
N TRP A 604 39.37 15.38 -10.99
CA TRP A 604 39.64 14.69 -9.72
C TRP A 604 41.11 14.32 -9.58
N THR A 605 41.82 14.07 -10.69
CA THR A 605 43.26 13.78 -10.70
C THR A 605 44.09 15.02 -10.35
N ASP A 606 43.73 16.18 -10.92
CA ASP A 606 44.37 17.49 -10.67
C ASP A 606 44.11 17.98 -9.24
N GLU A 607 42.92 17.73 -8.68
CA GLU A 607 42.58 17.96 -7.25
C GLU A 607 43.23 16.94 -6.28
N GLY A 608 44.11 16.06 -6.77
CA GLY A 608 44.91 15.14 -5.95
C GLY A 608 44.24 13.80 -5.61
N GLU A 609 43.07 13.50 -6.17
CA GLU A 609 42.28 12.29 -5.91
C GLU A 609 42.50 11.16 -6.95
N ALA A 610 43.69 11.14 -7.56
CA ALA A 610 44.05 10.25 -8.67
C ALA A 610 43.72 8.76 -8.42
N THR A 611 44.01 8.22 -7.23
CA THR A 611 43.77 6.80 -6.89
C THR A 611 42.28 6.44 -6.79
N TYR A 612 41.43 7.40 -6.38
CA TYR A 612 39.98 7.23 -6.48
C TYR A 612 39.50 7.38 -7.93
N ALA A 613 40.07 8.34 -8.66
CA ALA A 613 39.66 8.66 -10.03
C ALA A 613 39.96 7.52 -11.02
N GLU A 614 41.17 6.95 -10.99
CA GLU A 614 41.58 5.77 -11.77
C GLU A 614 40.66 4.58 -11.47
N ALA A 615 40.49 4.24 -10.19
CA ALA A 615 39.61 3.16 -9.77
C ALA A 615 38.14 3.36 -10.18
N PHE A 616 37.63 4.60 -10.13
CA PHE A 616 36.27 4.90 -10.59
C PHE A 616 36.15 4.82 -12.12
N ALA A 617 37.21 5.14 -12.86
CA ALA A 617 37.24 5.06 -14.31
C ALA A 617 37.10 3.60 -14.78
N ASP A 618 37.89 2.69 -14.21
CA ASP A 618 37.84 1.26 -14.54
C ASP A 618 36.50 0.63 -14.14
N GLU A 619 36.03 0.93 -12.92
CA GLU A 619 34.83 0.31 -12.33
C GLU A 619 33.53 0.86 -12.97
N TYR A 620 33.41 2.18 -13.22
CA TYR A 620 32.13 2.82 -13.62
C TYR A 620 32.14 3.63 -14.92
N LEU A 621 33.28 3.81 -15.60
CA LEU A 621 33.37 4.53 -16.89
C LEU A 621 33.96 3.68 -18.03
N SER A 622 34.26 2.41 -17.78
CA SER A 622 34.64 1.45 -18.80
C SER A 622 33.47 1.13 -19.74
N ASN A 623 33.78 0.66 -20.96
CA ASN A 623 32.78 0.34 -22.00
C ASN A 623 31.69 -0.62 -21.53
N ASP A 624 32.00 -1.46 -20.53
CA ASP A 624 31.09 -2.47 -20.00
C ASP A 624 30.08 -1.92 -18.97
N TRP A 625 30.40 -0.78 -18.33
CA TRP A 625 29.69 -0.28 -17.14
C TRP A 625 29.22 1.19 -17.20
N GLY A 626 29.63 1.97 -18.22
CA GLY A 626 29.26 3.40 -18.36
C GLY A 626 27.75 3.72 -18.54
N SER A 627 26.87 2.73 -18.55
CA SER A 627 25.45 2.85 -18.95
C SER A 627 24.48 3.32 -17.84
N TRP A 628 24.91 4.16 -16.91
CA TRP A 628 24.09 4.63 -15.77
C TRP A 628 23.54 6.07 -15.90
N HIS A 629 23.74 6.74 -17.04
CA HIS A 629 23.13 8.06 -17.30
C HIS A 629 21.64 7.97 -17.67
N VAL A 630 20.88 9.05 -17.46
CA VAL A 630 19.41 9.13 -17.62
C VAL A 630 18.89 8.58 -18.95
N SER A 631 19.65 8.77 -20.03
CA SER A 631 19.30 8.40 -21.40
C SER A 631 20.04 7.18 -21.95
N ALA A 632 20.74 6.41 -21.10
CA ALA A 632 21.56 5.27 -21.53
C ALA A 632 20.75 4.15 -22.21
N SER A 633 19.46 4.04 -21.89
CA SER A 633 18.51 3.15 -22.57
C SER A 633 18.25 3.54 -24.04
N ASP A 634 18.29 4.84 -24.34
CA ASP A 634 17.65 5.52 -25.48
C ASP A 634 16.12 5.31 -25.62
N VAL A 635 15.55 4.30 -24.95
CA VAL A 635 14.13 4.01 -24.79
C VAL A 635 13.47 4.97 -23.79
N PRO A 636 12.47 5.78 -24.20
CA PRO A 636 11.73 6.64 -23.28
C PRO A 636 10.88 5.81 -22.30
N GLY A 637 10.91 6.18 -21.02
CA GLY A 637 10.20 5.45 -19.94
C GLY A 637 11.10 4.47 -19.19
N VAL A 638 12.24 4.09 -19.81
CA VAL A 638 13.28 3.26 -19.20
C VAL A 638 14.43 4.15 -18.76
N MET A 639 14.80 4.06 -17.49
CA MET A 639 16.02 4.65 -16.92
C MET A 639 16.81 3.56 -16.21
N ALA A 640 18.14 3.69 -16.16
CA ALA A 640 19.03 2.77 -15.47
C ALA A 640 18.82 2.76 -13.94
N ASN A 641 17.81 2.01 -13.45
CA ASN A 641 17.46 1.94 -12.03
C ASN A 641 16.59 0.70 -11.69
N GLN A 642 16.99 -0.03 -10.65
CA GLN A 642 16.26 -1.20 -10.13
C GLN A 642 15.24 -0.88 -9.01
N ASN A 643 14.90 0.40 -8.79
CA ASN A 643 13.86 0.78 -7.81
C ASN A 643 12.52 0.01 -7.93
N PRO A 644 12.04 -0.38 -9.14
CA PRO A 644 10.82 -1.18 -9.26
C PRO A 644 10.96 -2.61 -8.71
N ILE A 645 12.08 -3.29 -8.99
CA ILE A 645 12.34 -4.64 -8.48
C ILE A 645 12.71 -4.61 -6.99
N GLU A 646 13.44 -3.59 -6.50
CA GLU A 646 13.61 -3.31 -5.06
C GLU A 646 12.24 -3.12 -4.33
N ALA A 647 11.21 -2.60 -5.02
CA ALA A 647 9.87 -2.43 -4.45
C ALA A 647 9.06 -3.74 -4.43
N HIS A 648 9.19 -4.58 -5.46
CA HIS A 648 8.65 -5.94 -5.48
C HIS A 648 9.30 -6.81 -4.38
N HIS A 649 10.63 -6.76 -4.27
CA HIS A 649 11.39 -7.42 -3.21
C HIS A 649 10.95 -7.02 -1.79
N ARG A 650 10.68 -5.72 -1.54
CA ARG A 650 10.10 -5.24 -0.26
C ARG A 650 8.66 -5.71 -0.03
N THR A 651 7.99 -6.20 -1.05
CA THR A 651 6.62 -6.74 -0.99
C THR A 651 6.65 -8.24 -0.70
N ILE A 652 7.54 -9.00 -1.35
CA ILE A 652 7.88 -10.39 -0.98
C ILE A 652 8.33 -10.47 0.49
N LYS A 653 9.30 -9.64 0.90
CA LYS A 653 9.90 -9.64 2.25
C LYS A 653 8.91 -9.28 3.38
N ARG A 654 7.68 -8.83 3.05
CA ARG A 654 6.58 -8.59 4.01
C ARG A 654 5.58 -9.75 4.09
N MET A 655 5.48 -10.61 3.07
CA MET A 655 4.45 -11.66 2.97
C MET A 655 4.99 -13.09 3.08
N VAL A 656 6.28 -13.31 2.82
CA VAL A 656 6.94 -14.61 3.02
C VAL A 656 7.84 -14.57 4.25
N LYS A 657 7.88 -15.67 5.02
CA LYS A 657 8.78 -15.82 6.16
C LYS A 657 10.24 -15.79 5.70
N CYS A 658 10.97 -14.74 6.06
CA CYS A 658 12.42 -14.69 5.91
C CYS A 658 13.11 -15.80 6.74
N LYS A 659 14.25 -16.30 6.26
CA LYS A 659 15.01 -17.42 6.85
C LYS A 659 14.16 -18.68 7.15
N ALA A 660 13.28 -19.06 6.22
CA ALA A 660 12.55 -20.32 6.29
C ALA A 660 13.41 -21.52 5.82
N SER A 661 12.89 -22.73 5.90
CA SER A 661 13.50 -23.95 5.32
C SER A 661 13.14 -24.12 3.84
N THR A 662 13.91 -24.93 3.10
CA THR A 662 13.64 -25.31 1.69
C THR A 662 12.18 -25.66 1.46
N ALA A 663 11.63 -26.56 2.29
CA ALA A 663 10.22 -26.94 2.33
C ALA A 663 9.25 -25.75 2.29
N HIS A 664 9.48 -24.77 3.16
CA HIS A 664 8.60 -23.63 3.35
C HIS A 664 8.74 -22.63 2.19
N VAL A 665 9.94 -22.48 1.63
CA VAL A 665 10.15 -21.65 0.42
C VAL A 665 9.42 -22.28 -0.78
N LEU A 666 9.60 -23.58 -1.02
CA LEU A 666 9.00 -24.26 -2.18
C LEU A 666 7.47 -24.44 -2.07
N ASN A 667 6.96 -24.93 -0.94
CA ASN A 667 5.54 -25.29 -0.78
C ASN A 667 4.64 -24.17 -0.25
N ILE A 668 5.20 -23.03 0.18
CA ILE A 668 4.42 -21.88 0.70
C ILE A 668 4.90 -20.56 0.09
N GLY A 669 6.22 -20.31 0.12
CA GLY A 669 6.82 -19.07 -0.37
C GLY A 669 6.52 -18.81 -1.85
N LEU A 670 6.95 -19.71 -2.74
CA LEU A 670 6.72 -19.58 -4.18
C LEU A 670 5.21 -19.50 -4.53
N PRO A 671 4.31 -20.38 -4.01
CA PRO A 671 2.87 -20.24 -4.21
C PRO A 671 2.29 -18.91 -3.73
N ALA A 672 2.78 -18.36 -2.61
CA ALA A 672 2.32 -17.06 -2.10
C ALA A 672 2.77 -15.91 -3.02
N ILE A 673 4.06 -15.87 -3.38
CA ILE A 673 4.64 -14.88 -4.31
C ILE A 673 3.87 -14.87 -5.63
N ILE A 674 3.69 -16.05 -6.24
CA ILE A 674 2.94 -16.22 -7.49
C ILE A 674 1.45 -15.83 -7.36
N ALA A 675 0.83 -16.00 -6.18
CA ALA A 675 -0.56 -15.63 -5.96
C ALA A 675 -0.80 -14.12 -5.70
N ILE A 676 0.25 -13.38 -5.33
CA ILE A 676 0.26 -11.91 -5.12
C ILE A 676 0.33 -11.18 -6.46
N GLU A 677 1.22 -11.62 -7.36
CA GLU A 677 1.68 -10.86 -8.53
C GLU A 677 0.77 -10.93 -9.78
N LEU A 678 -0.53 -11.10 -9.55
CA LEU A 678 -1.53 -11.11 -10.60
C LEU A 678 -2.41 -9.88 -10.46
N PRO A 679 -2.48 -9.00 -11.48
CA PRO A 679 -3.05 -7.67 -11.34
C PRO A 679 -4.54 -7.73 -10.98
N HIS A 680 -4.95 -6.78 -10.13
CA HIS A 680 -6.35 -6.56 -9.81
C HIS A 680 -7.04 -5.89 -11.01
N GLY A 681 -7.67 -6.72 -11.85
CA GLY A 681 -8.30 -6.32 -13.11
C GLY A 681 -7.33 -6.24 -14.29
N ASP A 682 -7.89 -6.03 -15.48
CA ASP A 682 -7.21 -6.13 -16.79
C ASP A 682 -6.37 -4.87 -17.11
N GLY A 683 -5.71 -4.33 -16.08
CA GLY A 683 -5.38 -2.91 -15.94
C GLY A 683 -4.28 -2.37 -16.84
N GLY A 684 -4.60 -2.20 -18.13
CA GLY A 684 -3.82 -1.48 -19.14
C GLY A 684 -2.65 -2.29 -19.74
N PRO A 685 -2.15 -1.86 -20.91
CA PRO A 685 -1.02 -2.50 -21.58
C PRO A 685 0.29 -2.32 -20.80
N PHE A 686 1.21 -3.26 -20.91
CA PHE A 686 2.48 -3.32 -20.18
C PHE A 686 3.60 -2.50 -20.85
N LYS A 687 3.24 -1.31 -21.38
CA LYS A 687 4.14 -0.44 -22.14
C LYS A 687 5.07 0.38 -21.22
N ASN A 688 6.21 0.81 -21.78
CA ASN A 688 7.13 1.79 -21.18
C ASN A 688 6.59 3.25 -21.29
N ILE A 689 5.28 3.42 -21.12
CA ILE A 689 4.56 4.68 -21.31
C ILE A 689 3.24 4.65 -20.53
N CYS A 690 2.77 5.80 -20.04
CA CYS A 690 1.45 5.88 -19.40
C CYS A 690 0.70 7.15 -19.83
N ALA A 691 -0.62 7.02 -19.97
CA ALA A 691 -1.51 8.16 -20.09
C ALA A 691 -1.57 8.89 -18.74
N GLN A 692 -1.34 10.20 -18.76
CA GLN A 692 -1.39 11.06 -17.58
C GLN A 692 -1.93 12.45 -17.94
N PRO A 693 -2.67 13.11 -17.05
CA PRO A 693 -3.10 14.49 -17.26
C PRO A 693 -1.91 15.44 -17.18
N VAL A 694 -1.81 16.39 -18.11
CA VAL A 694 -0.87 17.51 -18.00
C VAL A 694 -1.33 18.42 -16.87
N SER A 695 -0.43 18.74 -15.94
CA SER A 695 -0.74 19.73 -14.90
C SER A 695 -0.62 21.16 -15.44
N ALA A 696 -1.45 22.08 -14.93
CA ALA A 696 -1.32 23.50 -15.24
C ALA A 696 0.09 24.05 -14.96
N ARG A 697 0.82 23.48 -14.00
CA ARG A 697 2.22 23.87 -13.73
C ARG A 697 3.17 23.47 -14.86
N GLN A 698 2.97 22.32 -15.50
CA GLN A 698 3.77 21.91 -16.67
C GLN A 698 3.48 22.77 -17.90
N LEU A 699 2.23 23.19 -18.11
CA LEU A 699 1.87 24.14 -19.17
C LEU A 699 2.49 25.52 -18.91
N LEU A 700 2.39 26.06 -17.68
CA LEU A 700 3.02 27.34 -17.31
C LEU A 700 4.57 27.27 -17.40
N ASP A 701 5.20 26.18 -16.95
CA ASP A 701 6.65 25.99 -17.11
C ASP A 701 7.08 25.82 -18.59
N ALA A 702 6.14 25.51 -19.50
CA ALA A 702 6.38 25.44 -20.95
C ALA A 702 6.12 26.79 -21.65
N GLU A 703 5.09 27.53 -21.21
CA GLU A 703 4.77 28.89 -21.66
C GLU A 703 5.90 29.87 -21.28
N GLU A 704 6.46 29.77 -20.07
CA GLU A 704 7.68 30.49 -19.64
C GLU A 704 8.92 30.19 -20.54
N ILE A 705 8.92 29.08 -21.28
CA ILE A 705 10.00 28.71 -22.20
C ILE A 705 9.69 29.19 -23.63
N ALA A 706 8.49 28.95 -24.13
CA ALA A 706 8.10 29.26 -25.51
C ALA A 706 7.89 30.77 -25.76
N SER A 707 7.46 31.54 -24.74
CA SER A 707 7.16 32.98 -24.88
C SER A 707 8.37 33.91 -24.98
N ASP A 708 9.59 33.44 -24.67
CA ASP A 708 10.81 34.25 -24.71
C ASP A 708 11.86 33.59 -25.63
N PRO A 709 12.18 34.17 -26.81
CA PRO A 709 13.15 33.60 -27.76
C PRO A 709 14.59 33.56 -27.23
N ARG A 710 14.85 34.03 -26.01
CA ARG A 710 16.12 33.81 -25.29
C ARG A 710 16.21 32.42 -24.64
N ASN A 711 15.14 31.65 -24.63
CA ASN A 711 15.07 30.31 -24.01
C ASN A 711 15.27 29.13 -24.94
N TYR A 712 15.26 29.33 -26.26
CA TYR A 712 15.39 28.28 -27.24
C TYR A 712 16.11 28.76 -28.52
N ALA A 713 16.58 27.82 -29.32
CA ALA A 713 17.05 28.06 -30.68
C ALA A 713 16.86 26.79 -31.52
N ALA A 714 16.43 26.94 -32.77
CA ALA A 714 16.44 25.83 -33.73
C ALA A 714 17.89 25.40 -34.04
N ALA A 715 18.12 24.10 -34.16
CA ALA A 715 19.43 23.51 -34.48
C ALA A 715 19.28 22.13 -35.13
N THR A 716 20.27 21.76 -35.94
CA THR A 716 20.44 20.40 -36.47
C THR A 716 21.74 19.83 -35.89
N VAL A 717 21.69 18.59 -35.41
CA VAL A 717 22.85 17.89 -34.84
C VAL A 717 23.08 16.62 -35.63
N GLU A 718 24.27 16.49 -36.21
CA GLU A 718 24.66 15.36 -37.03
C GLU A 718 24.58 14.04 -36.24
N GLY A 719 23.87 13.04 -36.79
CA GLY A 719 23.60 11.78 -36.11
C GLY A 719 22.51 11.82 -35.04
N ILE A 720 21.78 12.93 -34.88
CA ILE A 720 20.60 13.04 -33.98
C ILE A 720 19.38 13.63 -34.70
N GLY A 721 19.58 14.57 -35.63
CA GLY A 721 18.51 15.18 -36.45
C GLY A 721 18.29 16.66 -36.19
N SER A 722 17.18 17.19 -36.70
CA SER A 722 16.75 18.59 -36.50
C SER A 722 15.84 18.74 -35.28
N GLY A 723 15.76 19.97 -34.75
CA GLY A 723 14.88 20.30 -33.63
C GLY A 723 15.32 21.56 -32.90
N TYR A 724 15.11 21.59 -31.58
CA TYR A 724 15.32 22.77 -30.75
C TYR A 724 16.28 22.49 -29.58
N VAL A 725 17.26 23.38 -29.40
CA VAL A 725 18.05 23.49 -28.18
C VAL A 725 17.32 24.43 -27.21
N VAL A 726 16.99 23.94 -26.02
CA VAL A 726 16.11 24.59 -25.04
C VAL A 726 16.79 24.71 -23.68
N ASN A 727 16.61 25.83 -22.98
CA ASN A 727 17.07 26.00 -21.60
C ASN A 727 16.42 24.97 -20.65
N ALA A 728 17.25 24.30 -19.85
CA ALA A 728 16.77 23.54 -18.69
C ALA A 728 16.11 24.49 -17.66
N ARG A 729 15.05 24.04 -16.97
CA ARG A 729 14.21 24.83 -16.05
C ARG A 729 14.96 25.73 -15.04
N LYS A 730 16.16 25.33 -14.59
CA LYS A 730 17.06 26.14 -13.71
C LYS A 730 17.58 27.40 -14.39
N TYR A 731 17.77 27.38 -15.72
CA TYR A 731 18.44 28.41 -16.52
C TYR A 731 17.48 29.26 -17.38
N VAL A 732 16.17 28.98 -17.32
CA VAL A 732 15.12 29.70 -18.06
C VAL A 732 15.20 31.21 -17.77
N VAL A 733 15.32 31.99 -18.85
CA VAL A 733 15.24 33.44 -18.86
C VAL A 733 13.81 33.84 -18.58
N ARG A 734 13.59 34.28 -17.33
CA ARG A 734 12.37 34.88 -16.81
C ARG A 734 12.72 35.89 -15.71
N PRO A 735 11.82 36.79 -15.31
CA PRO A 735 12.10 37.75 -14.24
C PRO A 735 12.57 37.06 -12.95
N PHE A 736 13.56 37.65 -12.29
CA PHE A 736 14.16 37.20 -11.02
C PHE A 736 14.83 35.82 -10.99
N ASN A 737 14.90 35.04 -12.08
CA ASN A 737 15.78 33.88 -12.09
C ASN A 737 17.25 34.35 -12.09
N ILE A 738 17.97 34.11 -10.99
CA ILE A 738 19.40 34.45 -10.85
C ILE A 738 20.29 33.60 -11.77
N ASN A 739 19.87 32.38 -12.09
CA ASN A 739 20.60 31.43 -12.93
C ASN A 739 20.25 31.55 -14.42
N LYS A 740 19.51 32.60 -14.84
CA LYS A 740 19.08 32.76 -16.24
C LYS A 740 20.26 32.82 -17.22
N MET A 741 20.18 32.07 -18.33
CA MET A 741 21.20 32.09 -19.38
C MET A 741 20.55 32.12 -20.77
N THR A 742 20.77 33.19 -21.54
CA THR A 742 20.30 33.29 -22.94
C THR A 742 20.86 32.17 -23.80
N VAL A 743 20.03 31.51 -24.62
CA VAL A 743 20.44 30.51 -25.61
C VAL A 743 21.09 31.22 -26.81
N THR A 744 22.39 31.51 -26.72
CA THR A 744 23.15 32.17 -27.78
C THR A 744 23.70 31.17 -28.79
N LYS A 745 23.92 31.60 -30.05
CA LYS A 745 24.52 30.77 -31.11
C LYS A 745 25.83 30.07 -30.67
N GLY A 746 26.64 30.74 -29.84
CA GLY A 746 27.86 30.16 -29.27
C GLY A 746 27.62 29.06 -28.24
N ARG A 747 26.62 29.20 -27.35
CA ARG A 747 26.17 28.13 -26.44
C ARG A 747 25.59 26.95 -27.22
N VAL A 748 24.73 27.23 -28.22
CA VAL A 748 24.13 26.21 -29.10
C VAL A 748 25.21 25.39 -29.77
N LYS A 749 26.18 26.02 -30.48
CA LYS A 749 27.28 25.28 -31.12
C LYS A 749 28.05 24.42 -30.12
N ARG A 750 28.47 24.98 -28.98
CA ARG A 750 29.23 24.25 -27.94
C ARG A 750 28.44 23.04 -27.40
N PHE A 751 27.13 23.20 -27.17
CA PHE A 751 26.26 22.13 -26.73
C PHE A 751 26.08 21.04 -27.79
N CYS A 752 25.80 21.40 -29.04
CA CYS A 752 25.66 20.45 -30.14
C CYS A 752 26.94 19.64 -30.39
N GLU A 753 28.12 20.27 -30.28
CA GLU A 753 29.41 19.56 -30.34
C GLU A 753 29.58 18.57 -29.17
N SER A 754 29.15 18.93 -27.94
CA SER A 754 29.21 18.00 -26.81
C SER A 754 28.33 16.75 -27.00
N LEU A 755 27.20 16.88 -27.69
CA LEU A 755 26.33 15.74 -28.06
C LEU A 755 26.98 14.81 -29.11
N ARG A 756 28.01 15.29 -29.82
CA ARG A 756 28.84 14.49 -30.74
C ARG A 756 30.03 13.82 -30.05
N GLY A 757 30.33 14.19 -28.80
CA GLY A 757 31.56 13.79 -28.10
C GLY A 757 32.71 14.78 -28.26
N HIS A 758 32.44 16.07 -28.50
CA HIS A 758 33.47 17.12 -28.62
C HIS A 758 33.25 18.25 -27.59
N LEU A 759 34.12 18.37 -26.59
CA LEU A 759 34.09 19.49 -25.63
C LEU A 759 35.01 20.67 -26.04
N GLY A 760 35.96 20.42 -26.94
CA GLY A 760 37.08 21.32 -27.23
C GLY A 760 38.24 21.06 -26.27
N HIS A 761 38.90 22.13 -25.79
CA HIS A 761 39.76 22.03 -24.60
C HIS A 761 38.88 21.74 -23.38
N LEU A 762 39.31 20.79 -22.54
CA LEU A 762 38.58 20.37 -21.33
C LEU A 762 38.43 21.57 -20.39
N PRO A 763 37.21 22.08 -20.13
CA PRO A 763 37.00 23.13 -19.15
C PRO A 763 36.98 22.56 -17.72
N ASP A 764 37.13 23.43 -16.72
CA ASP A 764 36.87 23.11 -15.31
C ASP A 764 35.52 22.38 -15.16
N PHE A 765 35.51 21.27 -14.42
CA PHE A 765 34.32 20.43 -14.31
C PHE A 765 33.15 21.16 -13.63
N ASN A 766 33.43 22.14 -12.76
CA ASN A 766 32.43 22.98 -12.10
C ASN A 766 31.61 23.84 -13.08
N ASP A 767 32.17 24.13 -14.27
CA ASP A 767 31.48 24.87 -15.32
C ASP A 767 30.64 23.99 -16.26
N MET A 768 30.79 22.66 -16.21
CA MET A 768 30.05 21.72 -17.09
C MET A 768 28.54 21.86 -16.98
N GLU A 769 28.02 22.15 -15.78
CA GLU A 769 26.59 22.39 -15.58
C GLU A 769 26.12 23.61 -16.38
N LYS A 770 26.90 24.70 -16.38
CA LYS A 770 26.57 25.96 -17.07
C LYS A 770 26.80 25.83 -18.59
N LEU A 771 27.86 25.15 -19.00
CA LEU A 771 28.30 25.04 -20.39
C LEU A 771 27.46 24.04 -21.21
N PHE A 772 27.10 22.90 -20.63
CA PHE A 772 26.49 21.78 -21.36
C PHE A 772 25.16 21.32 -20.74
N LEU A 773 25.11 21.11 -19.42
CA LEU A 773 23.93 20.55 -18.75
C LEU A 773 22.85 21.59 -18.40
N SER A 774 23.04 22.84 -18.84
CA SER A 774 22.05 23.93 -18.80
C SER A 774 21.06 23.90 -19.96
N LEU A 775 21.28 23.03 -20.96
CA LEU A 775 20.52 22.92 -22.20
C LEU A 775 20.04 21.48 -22.45
N TYR A 776 18.92 21.33 -23.15
CA TYR A 776 18.43 20.05 -23.68
C TYR A 776 18.21 20.19 -25.18
N PHE A 777 18.47 19.12 -25.95
CA PHE A 777 17.91 19.00 -27.29
C PHE A 777 16.53 18.32 -27.20
N VAL A 778 15.61 18.82 -28.01
CA VAL A 778 14.35 18.15 -28.39
C VAL A 778 14.41 17.98 -29.91
N SER A 779 14.60 16.75 -30.38
CA SER A 779 14.54 16.47 -31.82
C SER A 779 13.08 16.43 -32.28
N VAL A 780 12.85 16.81 -33.54
CA VAL A 780 11.53 16.85 -34.18
C VAL A 780 11.60 16.04 -35.47
N ASP A 781 10.77 14.99 -35.59
CA ASP A 781 10.56 14.26 -36.85
C ASP A 781 9.45 14.95 -37.66
N GLU A 782 9.85 15.81 -38.60
CA GLU A 782 8.94 16.51 -39.51
C GLU A 782 8.20 15.59 -40.50
N ALA A 783 8.60 14.30 -40.61
CA ALA A 783 7.82 13.31 -41.36
C ALA A 783 6.58 12.82 -40.59
N VAL A 784 6.45 13.15 -39.30
CA VAL A 784 5.20 12.96 -38.54
C VAL A 784 4.34 14.22 -38.65
N GLY A 785 3.10 14.03 -39.11
CA GLY A 785 2.13 15.11 -39.30
C GLY A 785 1.73 15.88 -38.03
N PRO A 786 0.83 16.87 -38.15
CA PRO A 786 0.36 17.65 -37.01
C PRO A 786 -0.42 16.78 -36.01
N ILE A 787 -0.21 17.02 -34.71
CA ILE A 787 -0.92 16.33 -33.63
C ILE A 787 -2.38 16.83 -33.53
N PRO A 788 -3.35 15.96 -33.19
CA PRO A 788 -4.72 16.37 -32.92
C PRO A 788 -4.81 17.45 -31.82
N ARG A 789 -5.34 18.63 -32.18
CA ARG A 789 -5.37 19.84 -31.33
C ARG A 789 -6.42 19.83 -30.19
N VAL A 790 -7.06 18.69 -29.88
CA VAL A 790 -8.24 18.63 -29.00
C VAL A 790 -7.90 18.18 -27.58
N ILE A 791 -7.65 19.14 -26.69
CA ILE A 791 -7.26 18.88 -25.29
C ILE A 791 -8.49 18.84 -24.36
N ASP A 792 -9.52 18.04 -24.69
CA ASP A 792 -10.75 17.97 -23.88
C ASP A 792 -10.46 17.23 -22.55
N ARG A 793 -9.91 16.01 -22.58
CA ARG A 793 -9.83 15.09 -21.40
C ARG A 793 -8.53 14.29 -21.26
N ALA A 794 -7.39 14.94 -21.52
CA ALA A 794 -6.05 14.35 -21.62
C ALA A 794 -5.88 13.40 -22.82
N TRP A 795 -4.64 13.28 -23.30
CA TRP A 795 -4.35 12.51 -24.52
C TRP A 795 -4.47 10.99 -24.30
N THR A 796 -5.00 10.32 -25.31
CA THR A 796 -5.04 8.87 -25.43
C THR A 796 -3.65 8.29 -25.66
N LEU A 797 -3.48 6.97 -25.44
CA LEU A 797 -2.23 6.28 -25.73
C LEU A 797 -1.80 6.38 -27.21
N GLY A 798 -2.76 6.48 -28.14
CA GLY A 798 -2.47 6.65 -29.57
C GLY A 798 -1.89 8.03 -29.90
N GLU A 799 -2.49 9.11 -29.37
CA GLU A 799 -1.96 10.47 -29.51
C GLU A 799 -0.60 10.61 -28.83
N ILE A 800 -0.44 10.01 -27.64
CA ILE A 800 0.83 9.95 -26.92
C ILE A 800 1.91 9.22 -27.73
N TYR A 801 1.56 8.17 -28.49
CA TYR A 801 2.51 7.48 -29.38
C TYR A 801 2.93 8.36 -30.56
N ILE A 802 2.01 9.13 -31.15
CA ILE A 802 2.33 10.13 -32.18
C ILE A 802 3.27 11.21 -31.60
N ILE A 803 3.01 11.70 -30.38
CA ILE A 803 3.88 12.65 -29.68
C ILE A 803 5.28 12.05 -29.46
N ARG A 804 5.39 10.82 -28.94
CA ARG A 804 6.68 10.12 -28.70
C ARG A 804 7.47 9.87 -29.97
N ARG A 805 6.79 9.56 -31.09
CA ARG A 805 7.43 9.39 -32.40
C ARG A 805 7.92 10.73 -32.97
N LYS A 806 7.12 11.80 -32.84
CA LYS A 806 7.45 13.13 -33.37
C LYS A 806 8.51 13.87 -32.55
N PHE A 807 8.50 13.72 -31.23
CA PHE A 807 9.35 14.50 -30.33
C PHE A 807 10.10 13.64 -29.31
N LYS A 808 11.45 13.70 -29.33
CA LYS A 808 12.32 13.00 -28.39
C LYS A 808 13.20 13.99 -27.62
N CYS A 809 13.18 13.93 -26.29
CA CYS A 809 13.85 14.92 -25.42
C CYS A 809 14.87 14.26 -24.48
N GLN A 810 16.07 14.84 -24.40
CA GLN A 810 17.20 14.33 -23.59
C GLN A 810 17.06 14.58 -22.07
N CYS A 811 15.85 14.78 -21.53
CA CYS A 811 15.65 15.18 -20.14
C CYS A 811 15.04 14.08 -19.25
N LYS A 812 15.37 14.11 -17.96
CA LYS A 812 14.90 13.11 -16.99
C LYS A 812 13.37 12.98 -16.93
N GLY A 813 12.63 14.06 -17.13
CA GLY A 813 11.16 14.01 -17.16
C GLY A 813 10.58 13.20 -18.33
N TYR A 814 11.26 13.20 -19.48
CA TYR A 814 10.88 12.41 -20.65
C TYR A 814 11.15 10.92 -20.39
N TYR A 815 12.38 10.59 -19.97
CA TYR A 815 12.77 9.22 -19.63
C TYR A 815 12.05 8.64 -18.40
N SER A 816 11.55 9.47 -17.47
CA SER A 816 10.78 9.02 -16.30
C SER A 816 9.25 8.92 -16.53
N THR A 817 8.76 9.23 -17.73
CA THR A 817 7.31 9.20 -18.05
C THR A 817 6.98 8.45 -19.34
N GLY A 818 7.97 8.30 -20.23
CA GLY A 818 7.81 7.71 -21.56
C GLY A 818 7.44 8.71 -22.65
N TRP A 819 7.14 9.98 -22.34
CA TRP A 819 6.82 11.01 -23.34
C TRP A 819 6.74 12.46 -22.80
N LEU A 820 6.27 12.68 -21.56
CA LEU A 820 5.86 14.00 -21.09
C LEU A 820 6.97 14.76 -20.38
N CYS A 821 7.38 15.91 -20.92
CA CYS A 821 8.13 16.91 -20.16
C CYS A 821 7.85 18.34 -20.64
N VAL A 822 8.25 19.34 -19.85
CA VAL A 822 8.02 20.76 -20.15
C VAL A 822 8.71 21.22 -21.44
N HIS A 823 9.85 20.62 -21.81
CA HIS A 823 10.54 20.95 -23.07
C HIS A 823 9.82 20.39 -24.30
N ILE A 824 9.17 19.21 -24.19
CA ILE A 824 8.31 18.65 -25.25
C ILE A 824 7.10 19.57 -25.45
N LEU A 825 6.39 19.94 -24.37
CA LEU A 825 5.24 20.86 -24.44
C LEU A 825 5.61 22.23 -25.03
N ALA A 826 6.76 22.79 -24.63
CA ALA A 826 7.24 24.06 -25.17
C ALA A 826 7.55 23.94 -26.67
N VAL A 827 8.21 22.87 -27.10
CA VAL A 827 8.58 22.67 -28.51
C VAL A 827 7.38 22.33 -29.39
N MET A 828 6.38 21.58 -28.89
CA MET A 828 5.09 21.42 -29.57
C MET A 828 4.38 22.77 -29.80
N SER A 829 4.58 23.75 -28.92
CA SER A 829 4.06 25.12 -29.13
C SER A 829 4.87 25.91 -30.15
N LEU A 830 6.18 25.65 -30.27
CA LEU A 830 7.06 26.24 -31.29
C LEU A 830 6.90 25.59 -32.68
N THR A 831 6.15 24.49 -32.81
CA THR A 831 5.84 23.81 -34.08
C THR A 831 4.34 23.84 -34.43
N ASP A 832 3.55 24.70 -33.76
CA ASP A 832 2.09 24.81 -33.93
C ASP A 832 1.29 23.50 -33.70
N ASP A 833 1.90 22.50 -33.05
CA ASP A 833 1.24 21.26 -32.61
C ASP A 833 0.43 21.44 -31.31
N LEU A 834 0.76 22.45 -30.50
CA LEU A 834 0.12 22.72 -29.20
C LEU A 834 -0.07 24.21 -28.92
N ASP A 835 -1.33 24.66 -28.89
CA ASP A 835 -1.70 25.98 -28.35
C ASP A 835 -1.70 25.91 -26.81
N LEU A 836 -0.71 26.55 -26.18
CA LEU A 836 -0.55 26.56 -24.73
C LEU A 836 -1.57 27.44 -24.01
N ASP A 837 -2.05 28.53 -24.63
CA ASP A 837 -3.07 29.40 -24.04
C ASP A 837 -4.42 28.67 -23.99
N VAL A 838 -4.82 28.03 -25.09
CA VAL A 838 -6.00 27.16 -25.15
C VAL A 838 -5.85 26.01 -24.15
N ALA A 839 -4.70 25.34 -24.10
CA ALA A 839 -4.44 24.28 -23.10
C ALA A 839 -4.62 24.78 -21.66
N LEU A 840 -4.14 25.99 -21.33
CA LEU A 840 -4.27 26.60 -20.02
C LEU A 840 -5.73 26.98 -19.68
N THR A 841 -6.59 27.27 -20.66
CA THR A 841 -8.04 27.42 -20.42
C THR A 841 -8.77 26.11 -20.15
N LEU A 842 -8.27 24.99 -20.70
CA LEU A 842 -8.93 23.68 -20.65
C LEU A 842 -8.56 22.86 -19.40
N VAL A 843 -7.40 23.08 -18.78
CA VAL A 843 -7.05 22.40 -17.53
C VAL A 843 -8.03 22.79 -16.41
N PRO A 844 -8.78 21.84 -15.82
CA PRO A 844 -9.71 22.15 -14.75
C PRO A 844 -9.00 22.76 -13.54
N VAL A 845 -9.59 23.80 -12.95
CA VAL A 845 -9.07 24.47 -11.74
C VAL A 845 -9.27 23.56 -10.52
N ARG A 846 -8.46 22.49 -10.45
CA ARG A 846 -8.45 21.54 -9.34
C ARG A 846 -7.98 22.27 -8.08
N ARG A 847 -8.92 22.46 -7.15
CA ARG A 847 -8.57 22.59 -5.73
C ARG A 847 -7.73 21.37 -5.36
N GLY A 848 -6.66 21.56 -4.58
CA GLY A 848 -5.74 20.48 -4.22
C GLY A 848 -6.45 19.30 -3.55
N PRO A 849 -5.90 18.07 -3.66
CA PRO A 849 -6.55 16.86 -3.16
C PRO A 849 -6.75 16.96 -1.65
N GLY A 850 -8.02 17.10 -1.25
CA GLY A 850 -8.47 17.13 0.13
C GLY A 850 -9.91 16.67 0.19
N ARG A 851 -10.24 15.87 1.21
CA ARG A 851 -11.57 15.30 1.45
C ARG A 851 -12.64 16.39 1.32
N PRO A 852 -13.80 16.13 0.67
CA PRO A 852 -14.92 17.08 0.66
C PRO A 852 -15.22 17.53 2.09
N ALA A 853 -15.14 18.84 2.33
CA ALA A 853 -15.43 19.39 3.64
C ALA A 853 -16.93 19.16 3.92
N ARG A 854 -17.22 18.34 4.92
CA ARG A 854 -18.56 18.11 5.49
C ARG A 854 -19.25 19.47 5.64
N GLU A 855 -20.50 19.61 5.20
CA GLU A 855 -21.20 20.90 5.29
C GLU A 855 -21.31 21.34 6.76
N VAL A 856 -20.53 22.36 7.12
CA VAL A 856 -20.52 22.92 8.47
C VAL A 856 -21.52 24.07 8.53
N ASN A 857 -22.29 24.09 9.61
CA ASN A 857 -23.26 25.12 9.97
C ASN A 857 -22.71 26.55 9.71
N CYS A 858 -23.57 27.43 9.21
CA CYS A 858 -23.25 28.82 8.87
C CYS A 858 -22.57 29.62 9.99
N LEU A 859 -22.84 29.28 11.26
CA LEU A 859 -22.25 29.91 12.44
C LEU A 859 -20.72 29.66 12.57
N ASP A 860 -20.23 28.48 12.19
CA ASP A 860 -18.79 28.15 12.25
C ASP A 860 -17.99 28.78 11.10
N ARG A 861 -18.66 29.10 9.98
CA ARG A 861 -18.05 29.78 8.83
C ARG A 861 -17.48 31.16 9.22
N PHE A 862 -18.06 31.82 10.23
CA PHE A 862 -17.56 33.08 10.81
C PHE A 862 -16.40 32.90 11.80
N ARG A 863 -16.28 31.76 12.48
CA ARG A 863 -15.20 31.53 13.48
C ARG A 863 -13.86 31.16 12.83
N ARG A 864 -13.87 30.34 11.77
CA ARG A 864 -12.63 29.83 11.14
C ARG A 864 -11.91 30.84 10.23
N SER A 865 -12.54 31.94 9.82
CA SER A 865 -11.92 32.95 8.94
C SER A 865 -10.73 33.68 9.58
N ARG A 866 -10.82 34.02 10.87
CA ARG A 866 -9.82 34.79 11.62
C ARG A 866 -8.43 34.16 11.65
N GLY A 867 -8.31 32.83 11.54
CA GLY A 867 -7.02 32.11 11.60
C GLY A 867 -6.24 32.02 10.28
N LYS A 868 -6.88 32.34 9.13
CA LYS A 868 -6.23 32.29 7.81
C LYS A 868 -5.54 33.61 7.45
N PHE A 869 -6.18 34.73 7.76
CA PHE A 869 -5.72 36.09 7.41
C PHE A 869 -5.33 36.92 8.65
N SER A 870 -4.93 36.26 9.76
CA SER A 870 -4.42 36.96 10.93
C SER A 870 -3.12 37.70 10.60
N GLN A 871 -2.98 38.93 11.11
CA GLN A 871 -1.85 39.81 10.75
C GLN A 871 -0.49 39.15 11.04
N ALA A 872 -0.33 38.45 12.17
CA ALA A 872 0.90 37.72 12.50
C ALA A 872 1.27 36.64 11.46
N ARG A 873 0.27 35.89 10.97
CA ARG A 873 0.47 34.84 9.95
C ARG A 873 0.80 35.44 8.59
N LEU A 874 0.13 36.54 8.22
CA LEU A 874 0.38 37.27 6.98
C LEU A 874 1.75 37.95 6.98
N ILE A 875 2.18 38.56 8.09
CA ILE A 875 3.53 39.13 8.24
C ILE A 875 4.59 38.04 8.02
N LYS A 876 4.46 36.89 8.70
CA LYS A 876 5.37 35.75 8.50
C LYS A 876 5.39 35.29 7.04
N GLN A 877 4.22 35.08 6.43
CA GLN A 877 4.09 34.68 5.03
C GLN A 877 4.73 35.70 4.06
N PHE A 878 4.55 37.00 4.29
CA PHE A 878 5.06 38.05 3.39
C PHE A 878 6.58 38.26 3.54
N THR A 879 7.14 38.00 4.72
CA THR A 879 8.61 37.99 4.93
C THR A 879 9.25 36.73 4.34
N GLU A 880 8.67 35.54 4.53
CA GLU A 880 9.23 34.27 4.05
C GLU A 880 9.00 34.02 2.55
N LYS A 881 7.89 34.52 2.00
CA LYS A 881 7.41 34.21 0.65
C LYS A 881 6.80 35.47 0.02
N SER A 882 7.62 36.49 -0.20
CA SER A 882 7.17 37.85 -0.57
C SER A 882 6.32 37.94 -1.84
N ALA A 883 6.51 37.03 -2.81
CA ALA A 883 5.69 36.94 -4.02
C ALA A 883 4.33 36.23 -3.82
N SER A 884 4.05 35.62 -2.66
CA SER A 884 2.86 34.77 -2.44
C SER A 884 1.52 35.50 -2.43
N CYS A 885 1.54 36.83 -2.26
CA CYS A 885 0.38 37.72 -2.35
C CYS A 885 0.30 38.50 -3.68
N TYR A 886 1.16 38.18 -4.66
CA TYR A 886 1.10 38.83 -5.98
C TYR A 886 -0.24 38.57 -6.67
N GLY A 887 -0.85 39.64 -7.20
CA GLY A 887 -2.14 39.57 -7.87
C GLY A 887 -3.31 39.19 -6.95
N TRP A 888 -3.17 39.36 -5.62
CA TRP A 888 -4.30 39.29 -4.69
C TRP A 888 -5.11 40.60 -4.76
N VAL A 889 -6.43 40.49 -4.66
CA VAL A 889 -7.33 41.66 -4.57
C VAL A 889 -7.43 42.10 -3.11
N VAL A 890 -7.43 43.41 -2.88
CA VAL A 890 -7.66 44.03 -1.57
C VAL A 890 -8.70 45.14 -1.69
N ALA A 891 -9.12 45.68 -0.55
CA ALA A 891 -9.96 46.87 -0.48
C ALA A 891 -9.51 47.79 0.66
N ARG A 892 -9.79 49.08 0.52
CA ARG A 892 -9.70 50.10 1.58
C ARG A 892 -11.02 50.84 1.72
N GLN A 893 -11.30 51.37 2.89
CA GLN A 893 -12.45 52.25 3.09
C GLN A 893 -12.18 53.61 2.43
N GLY A 894 -13.19 54.16 1.74
CA GLY A 894 -13.12 55.45 1.06
C GLY A 894 -14.50 56.03 0.80
N ARG A 895 -14.59 57.01 -0.11
CA ARG A 895 -15.85 57.53 -0.65
C ARG A 895 -16.07 57.03 -2.06
N ILE A 896 -17.30 56.63 -2.37
CA ILE A 896 -17.74 56.24 -3.71
C ILE A 896 -18.91 57.16 -4.08
N THR A 897 -18.92 57.65 -5.32
CA THR A 897 -20.05 58.40 -5.87
C THR A 897 -21.13 57.43 -6.33
N SER A 898 -22.33 57.54 -5.75
CA SER A 898 -23.54 56.81 -6.18
C SER A 898 -23.98 57.25 -7.58
N CYS A 899 -24.84 56.47 -8.22
CA CYS A 899 -25.42 56.80 -9.53
C CYS A 899 -26.34 58.03 -9.52
N ASP A 900 -26.73 58.51 -8.34
CA ASP A 900 -27.43 59.77 -8.08
C ASP A 900 -26.48 60.99 -7.90
N GLY A 901 -25.15 60.77 -7.95
CA GLY A 901 -24.12 61.81 -7.76
C GLY A 901 -23.72 62.06 -6.30
N THR A 902 -24.33 61.41 -5.31
CA THR A 902 -23.98 61.58 -3.89
C THR A 902 -22.74 60.78 -3.48
N GLN A 903 -21.88 61.34 -2.62
CA GLN A 903 -20.67 60.64 -2.13
C GLN A 903 -20.94 59.90 -0.81
N GLY A 904 -21.19 58.60 -0.91
CA GLY A 904 -21.35 57.70 0.24
C GLY A 904 -20.02 57.05 0.69
N PRO A 905 -19.95 56.49 1.92
CA PRO A 905 -18.84 55.65 2.34
C PRO A 905 -18.89 54.30 1.60
N GLY A 906 -17.74 53.79 1.15
CA GLY A 906 -17.67 52.53 0.39
C GLY A 906 -16.28 51.88 0.41
N LEU A 907 -16.15 50.77 -0.32
CA LEU A 907 -14.90 49.99 -0.44
C LEU A 907 -14.25 50.24 -1.81
N ILE A 908 -13.09 50.86 -1.80
CA ILE A 908 -12.25 51.07 -2.98
C ILE A 908 -11.35 49.85 -3.11
N PHE A 909 -11.52 49.09 -4.20
CA PHE A 909 -10.75 47.88 -4.46
C PHE A 909 -9.36 48.20 -4.99
N GLY A 910 -8.41 47.28 -4.85
CA GLY A 910 -7.08 47.38 -5.43
C GLY A 910 -6.43 46.03 -5.65
N LEU A 911 -5.36 46.02 -6.45
CA LEU A 911 -4.59 44.83 -6.80
C LEU A 911 -3.18 44.92 -6.21
N ILE A 912 -2.77 43.90 -5.47
CA ILE A 912 -1.38 43.79 -4.97
C ILE A 912 -0.46 43.50 -6.17
N LEU A 913 0.40 44.46 -6.48
CA LEU A 913 1.41 44.35 -7.52
C LEU A 913 2.66 43.64 -6.99
N LYS A 914 3.68 43.60 -7.83
CA LYS A 914 4.93 42.87 -7.59
C LYS A 914 5.74 43.54 -6.47
N PRO A 915 6.31 42.80 -5.50
CA PRO A 915 7.15 43.39 -4.47
C PRO A 915 8.39 44.06 -5.08
N ARG A 916 8.75 45.23 -4.54
CA ARG A 916 10.03 45.89 -4.80
C ARG A 916 11.10 45.26 -3.92
N ASN A 917 12.32 45.16 -4.44
CA ASN A 917 13.44 44.52 -3.76
C ASN A 917 14.34 45.59 -3.13
N GLY A 918 14.60 45.46 -1.83
CA GLY A 918 15.36 46.42 -1.01
C GLY A 918 15.65 45.84 0.38
N PRO A 919 16.30 46.59 1.29
CA PRO A 919 16.66 46.10 2.63
C PRO A 919 15.45 45.77 3.51
N ILE A 920 14.26 46.28 3.16
CA ILE A 920 12.96 45.88 3.71
C ILE A 920 12.03 45.67 2.52
N TRP A 921 11.26 44.58 2.52
CA TRP A 921 10.27 44.31 1.46
C TRP A 921 9.12 45.31 1.48
N THR A 922 8.79 45.85 0.31
CA THR A 922 7.61 46.68 0.07
C THR A 922 6.82 46.19 -1.14
N TRP A 923 5.51 46.45 -1.13
CA TRP A 923 4.57 46.07 -2.18
C TRP A 923 3.77 47.30 -2.61
N GLU A 924 3.65 47.50 -3.92
CA GLU A 924 2.73 48.49 -4.47
C GLU A 924 1.32 47.90 -4.60
N VAL A 925 0.30 48.69 -4.28
CA VAL A 925 -1.11 48.36 -4.49
C VAL A 925 -1.72 49.46 -5.34
N ARG A 926 -2.31 49.09 -6.49
CA ARG A 926 -3.05 50.01 -7.36
C ARG A 926 -4.53 49.87 -7.09
N TYR A 927 -5.18 50.96 -6.70
CA TYR A 927 -6.60 51.02 -6.37
C TYR A 927 -7.46 51.51 -7.56
N THR A 928 -8.77 51.25 -7.54
CA THR A 928 -9.74 51.66 -8.59
C THR A 928 -9.89 53.19 -8.68
N ASP A 929 -9.59 53.92 -7.61
CA ASP A 929 -9.52 55.39 -7.59
C ASP A 929 -8.24 55.97 -8.20
N GLY A 930 -7.48 55.15 -8.93
CA GLY A 930 -6.21 55.51 -9.57
C GLY A 930 -5.02 55.63 -8.62
N VAL A 931 -5.22 55.55 -7.30
CA VAL A 931 -4.12 55.71 -6.33
C VAL A 931 -3.20 54.49 -6.33
N LEU A 932 -1.91 54.74 -6.45
CA LEU A 932 -0.84 53.78 -6.22
C LEU A 932 -0.25 54.02 -4.83
N ALA A 933 -0.30 53.01 -3.95
CA ALA A 933 0.20 53.12 -2.58
C ALA A 933 1.23 52.02 -2.29
N GLU A 934 2.33 52.39 -1.64
CA GLU A 934 3.40 51.45 -1.25
C GLU A 934 3.25 51.04 0.23
N HIS A 935 3.32 49.73 0.48
CA HIS A 935 3.09 49.14 1.80
C HIS A 935 4.24 48.21 2.19
N GLY A 936 4.80 48.37 3.39
CA GLY A 936 5.65 47.35 4.03
C GLY A 936 4.81 46.17 4.56
N ALA A 937 5.46 45.05 4.87
CA ALA A 937 4.79 43.77 5.19
C ALA A 937 3.69 43.89 6.28
N GLN A 938 3.93 44.67 7.33
CA GLN A 938 2.96 44.90 8.42
C GLN A 938 1.74 45.74 7.97
N ALA A 939 1.94 46.72 7.08
CA ALA A 939 0.86 47.53 6.54
C ALA A 939 0.03 46.71 5.53
N LEU A 940 0.69 45.93 4.67
CA LEU A 940 0.02 45.04 3.73
C LEU A 940 -0.81 43.96 4.46
N ALA A 941 -0.27 43.37 5.52
CA ALA A 941 -0.99 42.40 6.35
C ALA A 941 -2.26 42.99 6.98
N LYS A 942 -2.24 44.28 7.39
CA LYS A 942 -3.44 44.99 7.86
C LYS A 942 -4.47 45.18 6.75
N VAL A 943 -4.04 45.63 5.57
CA VAL A 943 -4.92 45.82 4.40
C VAL A 943 -5.57 44.50 3.96
N VAL A 944 -4.80 43.41 3.88
CA VAL A 944 -5.31 42.07 3.52
C VAL A 944 -6.25 41.50 4.59
N ALA A 945 -5.93 41.67 5.88
CA ALA A 945 -6.81 41.26 6.97
C ALA A 945 -8.15 42.01 6.94
N PHE A 946 -8.12 43.34 6.85
CA PHE A 946 -9.31 44.18 6.70
C PHE A 946 -10.14 43.77 5.48
N SER A 947 -9.49 43.54 4.33
CA SER A 947 -10.18 43.09 3.11
C SER A 947 -10.94 41.78 3.32
N ALA A 948 -10.33 40.80 4.00
CA ALA A 948 -10.98 39.53 4.33
C ALA A 948 -12.09 39.68 5.38
N GLU A 949 -11.97 40.62 6.33
CA GLU A 949 -13.02 40.96 7.31
C GLU A 949 -14.23 41.64 6.64
N GLN A 950 -14.01 42.46 5.61
CA GLN A 950 -15.06 43.02 4.74
C GLN A 950 -15.62 42.00 3.71
N GLY A 951 -15.26 40.71 3.81
CA GLY A 951 -15.77 39.65 2.94
C GLY A 951 -15.18 39.59 1.53
N VAL A 952 -14.14 40.39 1.23
CA VAL A 952 -13.47 40.37 -0.09
C VAL A 952 -12.73 39.06 -0.28
N ASN A 953 -12.89 38.40 -1.43
CA ASN A 953 -12.12 37.21 -1.79
C ASN A 953 -10.69 37.60 -2.18
N VAL A 954 -9.86 37.86 -1.16
CA VAL A 954 -8.49 38.36 -1.35
C VAL A 954 -7.59 37.46 -2.21
N THR A 955 -7.85 36.16 -2.21
CA THR A 955 -7.14 35.17 -3.03
C THR A 955 -7.63 35.08 -4.49
N SER A 956 -8.51 35.98 -4.94
CA SER A 956 -8.87 36.08 -6.37
C SER A 956 -7.77 36.75 -7.17
N HIS A 957 -7.31 36.10 -8.25
CA HIS A 957 -6.46 36.71 -9.29
C HIS A 957 -7.27 37.41 -10.39
N ARG A 958 -8.58 37.57 -10.21
CA ARG A 958 -9.47 38.29 -11.13
C ARG A 958 -10.30 39.32 -10.37
N LEU A 959 -10.18 40.58 -10.78
CA LEU A 959 -11.25 41.57 -10.64
C LEU A 959 -12.44 41.13 -11.50
N SER A 960 -13.67 41.47 -11.08
CA SER A 960 -14.89 41.12 -11.82
C SER A 960 -14.96 41.83 -13.17
N SER A 961 -15.80 41.35 -14.08
CA SER A 961 -16.01 41.97 -15.41
C SER A 961 -16.41 43.44 -15.32
N MET A 962 -17.24 43.82 -14.34
CA MET A 962 -17.62 45.22 -14.07
C MET A 962 -16.42 46.07 -13.67
N VAL A 963 -15.58 45.59 -12.73
CA VAL A 963 -14.44 46.37 -12.19
C VAL A 963 -13.28 46.47 -13.20
N ARG A 964 -13.22 45.59 -14.22
CA ARG A 964 -12.22 45.70 -15.30
C ARG A 964 -12.42 46.96 -16.15
N GLN A 965 -13.64 47.49 -16.27
CA GLN A 965 -13.91 48.70 -17.06
C GLN A 965 -13.41 49.99 -16.40
N GLU A 966 -13.01 49.95 -15.12
CA GLU A 966 -12.40 51.09 -14.41
C GLU A 966 -10.86 51.08 -14.45
N PHE A 967 -10.25 50.04 -15.05
CA PHE A 967 -8.79 49.84 -15.11
C PHE A 967 -8.20 49.89 -16.53
N THR A 968 -9.02 50.21 -17.54
CA THR A 968 -8.64 50.35 -18.96
C THR A 968 -9.02 51.72 -19.48
#